data_AF-A0A2V8RBH3-F1
#
_entry.id   AF-A0A2V8RBH3-F1
#
_cell.length_a   1.000
_cell.length_b   1.000
_cell.length_c   1.000
_cell.angle_alpha   90.00
_cell.angle_beta   90.00
_cell.angle_gamma   90.00
#
_symmetry.space_group_name_H-M   'P 1'
#
loop_
_entity.id
_entity.type
_entity.pdbx_description
1 polymer ?
#
loop_
_entity_poly.entity_id
_entity_poly.type
_entity_poly.pdbx_seq_one_letter_code
_entity_poly.pdbx_strand_id
1 'polypeptide(L)'
;ATPINDYAPGVYTPAPGIPRANAAPPANTSPRAGDVPGASGAAPPDARAPAPLARVPDSRGAAPIYDQPFSAGSDATINGLVERFGELRVNRARYESLIAQGSGSLEDLKALSLYLGHSWPQEGFDANNELYRHALEEARGQPLKPGSAEVQRAFAAHLAEMVEVLYERSFERQTGGVRYDYLGDIKQTEAILARPEYTWLATYVFDPRSPFHDMALSSGLAELHKALDSLARQSFMAAGSSYAAPPSKVFARRQLIWDTASLQQAVALCSDYERFAGARATDPSNSRSLDDSVQQAALAQLRANVASLVARAQHYETAAHTPGESAMRASLNAEVKSFQQAGDTIAQLLDSTTRLDIDVGLRPALNNQATYLVGAINREFVAGRFYATARPDFSWWDGGKPVSSPAFAADGPDDLAAYLAAQRRQIGFLARELAAPVYAFLSSQNIPAQAVRADSRVDWDEILSQLDAYDNKQPGNSVAVLEDFIRFQMDKASVDDCDALVRAGADAVSRDFFIQTRNHVRLLLYRQCVELARQKSYEDNLRAADENLHTLDNYREIEDSFNRTLAGRFPFADAPGGVPLAEADPEAVLAFFRLLDKREAAARDALKRNPQLGAARDEASAFLDRMDETHAFLSAYLDKKQGPFLDFQMQFRVNRDMEQGGAQIIDWSFDVGRKKYRYLDQELSGRWIVGEPVRLTLRWANNSPSVPFATADAPTFRVRDRVAIFEFKNRWSLLSLMSRQAATASDFKYHVDTDVYTLKFTVPTRPDGNLSERQPEELRPEEADVFMRLSLVAPGGKDPLLLPAFPLRAPKL
;
A
#
# COMPACT_ATOMS: atom_id res chain seq x y z
N ALA A 1 -4.74 21.18 -7.15
CA ALA A 1 -5.27 21.94 -6.00
C ALA A 1 -6.78 21.73 -5.93
N THR A 2 -7.18 20.65 -5.25
CA THR A 2 -8.57 20.28 -4.92
C THR A 2 -8.48 19.14 -3.91
N PRO A 3 -9.00 19.27 -2.68
CA PRO A 3 -8.92 18.22 -1.67
C PRO A 3 -10.06 17.19 -1.84
N ILE A 4 -9.81 15.96 -1.38
CA ILE A 4 -10.82 14.90 -1.24
C ILE A 4 -11.02 14.71 0.28
N ASN A 5 -12.27 14.64 0.73
CA ASN A 5 -12.60 14.55 2.16
C ASN A 5 -12.34 13.17 2.75
N ASP A 6 -11.84 13.15 3.98
CA ASP A 6 -11.78 11.96 4.84
C ASP A 6 -13.17 11.46 5.24
N TYR A 7 -13.30 10.15 5.45
CA TYR A 7 -14.44 9.52 6.10
C TYR A 7 -13.98 8.81 7.39
N ALA A 8 -14.37 9.37 8.55
CA ALA A 8 -14.10 8.76 9.84
C ALA A 8 -15.20 7.74 10.22
N PRO A 9 -14.85 6.55 10.76
CA PRO A 9 -15.84 5.58 11.24
C PRO A 9 -16.44 6.01 12.58
N GLY A 10 -17.77 6.04 12.68
CA GLY A 10 -18.48 6.45 13.89
C GLY A 10 -18.42 5.41 15.01
N VAL A 11 -18.09 5.86 16.22
CA VAL A 11 -18.12 5.04 17.45
C VAL A 11 -19.53 5.04 18.03
N TYR A 12 -20.11 3.85 18.24
CA TYR A 12 -21.36 3.66 18.98
C TYR A 12 -21.09 3.05 20.35
N THR A 13 -21.50 3.73 21.42
CA THR A 13 -21.50 3.22 22.80
C THR A 13 -22.94 2.88 23.23
N PRO A 14 -23.15 1.77 23.98
CA PRO A 14 -24.47 1.41 24.48
C PRO A 14 -24.83 2.14 25.78
N ALA A 15 -26.11 2.45 25.98
CA ALA A 15 -26.67 3.00 27.21
C ALA A 15 -27.50 1.92 27.98
N PRO A 16 -27.66 2.04 29.31
CA PRO A 16 -28.13 0.95 30.17
C PRO A 16 -29.66 0.79 30.24
N GLY A 17 -30.11 -0.41 30.61
CA GLY A 17 -31.53 -0.74 30.81
C GLY A 17 -31.97 -0.77 32.28
N ILE A 18 -33.30 -0.87 32.49
CA ILE A 18 -33.97 -1.09 33.79
C ILE A 18 -35.05 -2.18 33.59
N PRO A 19 -35.24 -3.13 34.55
CA PRO A 19 -35.99 -4.36 34.30
C PRO A 19 -37.47 -4.33 34.73
N ARG A 20 -38.25 -5.30 34.23
CA ARG A 20 -39.44 -5.86 34.90
C ARG A 20 -39.47 -7.38 34.76
N ALA A 21 -40.20 -8.04 35.66
CA ALA A 21 -40.08 -9.47 35.94
C ALA A 21 -41.43 -10.20 35.97
N ASN A 22 -41.36 -11.53 36.19
CA ASN A 22 -42.43 -12.50 36.44
C ASN A 22 -43.25 -12.93 35.21
N ALA A 23 -43.86 -14.12 35.17
CA ALA A 23 -43.51 -15.43 35.75
C ALA A 23 -44.49 -16.49 35.21
N ALA A 24 -44.02 -17.66 34.76
CA ALA A 24 -44.87 -18.83 34.50
C ALA A 24 -44.01 -20.12 34.59
N PRO A 25 -44.47 -21.18 35.30
CA PRO A 25 -43.69 -22.41 35.49
C PRO A 25 -43.95 -23.47 34.40
N PRO A 26 -43.02 -24.43 34.18
CA PRO A 26 -43.22 -25.58 33.30
C PRO A 26 -44.01 -26.72 34.00
N ALA A 27 -44.52 -27.65 33.19
CA ALA A 27 -45.12 -28.90 33.67
C ALA A 27 -44.11 -30.07 33.58
N ASN A 28 -44.20 -31.05 34.49
CA ASN A 28 -43.80 -32.44 34.19
C ASN A 28 -44.31 -33.50 35.19
N THR A 29 -44.71 -34.65 34.63
CA THR A 29 -44.68 -36.04 35.15
C THR A 29 -45.10 -36.42 36.60
N SER A 30 -46.13 -37.28 36.67
CA SER A 30 -46.40 -38.41 37.61
C SER A 30 -45.14 -39.23 38.04
N PRO A 31 -45.12 -40.07 39.13
CA PRO A 31 -46.20 -41.04 39.46
C PRO A 31 -46.41 -41.59 40.91
N ARG A 32 -47.47 -42.41 41.04
CA ARG A 32 -47.71 -43.59 41.93
C ARG A 32 -48.02 -43.46 43.44
N ALA A 33 -49.22 -43.95 43.77
CA ALA A 33 -49.61 -44.87 44.87
C ALA A 33 -49.49 -44.48 46.36
N GLY A 34 -50.52 -44.84 47.16
CA GLY A 34 -50.47 -44.81 48.64
C GLY A 34 -51.83 -44.73 49.38
N ASP A 35 -52.44 -45.90 49.63
CA ASP A 35 -53.31 -46.27 50.77
C ASP A 35 -54.62 -45.52 51.15
N VAL A 36 -55.40 -46.22 52.00
CA VAL A 36 -56.80 -46.04 52.41
C VAL A 36 -56.89 -46.46 53.89
N PRO A 37 -57.58 -45.74 54.82
CA PRO A 37 -58.88 -46.26 55.30
C PRO A 37 -59.89 -45.27 55.94
N GLY A 38 -61.18 -45.63 55.83
CA GLY A 38 -62.21 -45.42 56.86
C GLY A 38 -63.17 -44.22 56.70
N ALA A 39 -64.42 -44.26 57.20
CA ALA A 39 -65.15 -45.42 57.75
C ALA A 39 -66.68 -45.17 57.89
N SER A 40 -67.46 -46.27 57.76
CA SER A 40 -68.75 -46.54 58.44
C SER A 40 -70.03 -45.76 58.05
N GLY A 41 -71.17 -46.48 58.06
CA GLY A 41 -72.54 -45.95 57.88
C GLY A 41 -73.55 -47.07 57.54
N ALA A 42 -74.44 -47.42 58.46
CA ALA A 42 -75.29 -48.62 58.37
C ALA A 42 -76.64 -48.44 57.63
N ALA A 43 -77.24 -49.57 57.22
CA ALA A 43 -78.62 -49.73 56.70
C ALA A 43 -79.57 -50.22 57.85
N PRO A 44 -80.88 -50.60 57.66
CA PRO A 44 -81.79 -50.66 56.49
C PRO A 44 -83.08 -49.81 56.77
N PRO A 45 -84.38 -50.10 56.43
CA PRO A 45 -85.02 -51.15 55.60
C PRO A 45 -86.23 -50.72 54.69
N ASP A 46 -86.83 -51.73 54.04
CA ASP A 46 -88.26 -51.95 53.70
C ASP A 46 -89.15 -50.94 52.91
N ALA A 47 -89.27 -51.26 51.61
CA ALA A 47 -90.46 -51.86 50.98
C ALA A 47 -91.68 -51.04 50.46
N ARG A 48 -91.98 -51.32 49.17
CA ARG A 48 -93.28 -51.37 48.42
C ARG A 48 -93.61 -50.29 47.36
N ALA A 49 -94.30 -50.81 46.33
CA ALA A 49 -95.05 -50.17 45.23
C ALA A 49 -94.24 -49.67 44.00
N PRO A 50 -94.70 -49.96 42.75
CA PRO A 50 -94.02 -49.56 41.51
C PRO A 50 -94.50 -48.21 40.95
N ALA A 51 -93.66 -47.61 40.10
CA ALA A 51 -93.95 -46.41 39.31
C ALA A 51 -93.73 -46.70 37.80
N PRO A 52 -94.30 -45.92 36.86
CA PRO A 52 -94.48 -46.35 35.47
C PRO A 52 -93.21 -46.30 34.61
N LEU A 53 -93.27 -46.98 33.46
CA LEU A 53 -92.25 -46.99 32.41
C LEU A 53 -91.77 -45.57 32.05
N ALA A 54 -90.50 -45.30 32.34
CA ALA A 54 -89.84 -44.06 31.93
C ALA A 54 -89.67 -44.01 30.42
N ARG A 55 -89.71 -42.80 29.84
CA ARG A 55 -89.58 -42.58 28.39
C ARG A 55 -88.19 -43.00 27.90
N VAL A 56 -88.14 -43.62 26.74
CA VAL A 56 -86.92 -43.76 25.94
C VAL A 56 -86.36 -42.35 25.64
N PRO A 57 -85.05 -42.09 25.81
CA PRO A 57 -84.43 -40.82 25.40
C PRO A 57 -84.57 -40.58 23.89
N ASP A 58 -84.90 -39.35 23.48
CA ASP A 58 -85.12 -38.99 22.07
C ASP A 58 -83.78 -39.03 21.29
N SER A 59 -83.54 -40.10 20.53
CA SER A 59 -82.26 -40.39 19.85
C SER A 59 -82.03 -39.57 18.57
N ARG A 60 -82.33 -38.27 18.62
CA ARG A 60 -82.16 -37.30 17.54
C ARG A 60 -80.88 -36.50 17.74
N GLY A 61 -79.76 -37.04 17.26
CA GLY A 61 -78.47 -36.33 17.32
C GLY A 61 -77.25 -37.15 16.89
N ALA A 62 -77.31 -38.48 16.90
CA ALA A 62 -76.28 -39.31 16.31
C ALA A 62 -76.37 -39.25 14.77
N ALA A 63 -75.36 -38.68 14.13
CA ALA A 63 -75.18 -38.83 12.69
C ALA A 63 -74.97 -40.33 12.35
N PRO A 64 -75.46 -40.81 11.19
CA PRO A 64 -75.11 -42.12 10.65
C PRO A 64 -73.61 -42.40 10.70
N ILE A 65 -73.22 -43.69 10.77
CA ILE A 65 -71.81 -44.12 10.81
C ILE A 65 -71.01 -43.66 9.56
N TYR A 66 -71.70 -43.28 8.48
CA TYR A 66 -71.13 -42.74 7.23
C TYR A 66 -71.05 -41.21 7.20
N ASP A 67 -71.80 -40.53 8.08
CA ASP A 67 -71.87 -39.06 8.17
C ASP A 67 -70.99 -38.50 9.29
N GLN A 68 -70.24 -39.35 10.01
CA GLN A 68 -69.19 -38.89 10.93
C GLN A 68 -67.91 -38.64 10.12
N PRO A 69 -67.50 -37.37 9.90
CA PRO A 69 -66.23 -37.10 9.24
C PRO A 69 -65.08 -37.65 10.09
N PHE A 70 -64.02 -38.13 9.45
CA PHE A 70 -62.83 -38.65 10.12
C PHE A 70 -62.05 -37.53 10.84
N SER A 71 -62.52 -37.15 12.02
CA SER A 71 -61.83 -36.18 12.89
C SER A 71 -60.48 -36.76 13.28
N ALA A 72 -59.40 -36.02 13.02
CA ALA A 72 -58.01 -36.50 13.12
C ALA A 72 -57.48 -36.69 14.56
N GLY A 73 -58.28 -37.29 15.45
CA GLY A 73 -57.98 -37.50 16.86
C GLY A 73 -58.87 -38.53 17.56
N SER A 74 -59.50 -39.45 16.81
CA SER A 74 -60.13 -40.65 17.37
C SER A 74 -59.26 -41.88 17.10
N ASP A 75 -59.19 -42.81 18.06
CA ASP A 75 -58.41 -44.06 17.96
C ASP A 75 -59.07 -45.11 17.05
N ALA A 76 -59.67 -44.66 15.93
CA ALA A 76 -60.40 -45.48 14.97
C ALA A 76 -59.48 -45.88 13.80
N THR A 77 -58.80 -47.03 13.94
CA THR A 77 -58.11 -47.70 12.84
C THR A 77 -59.09 -48.16 11.75
N ILE A 78 -58.59 -48.28 10.52
CA ILE A 78 -59.38 -48.73 9.36
C ILE A 78 -59.91 -50.15 9.61
N ASN A 79 -59.07 -51.04 10.11
CA ASN A 79 -59.45 -52.42 10.38
C ASN A 79 -60.65 -52.50 11.37
N GLY A 80 -60.61 -51.69 12.43
CA GLY A 80 -61.66 -51.58 13.43
C GLY A 80 -62.93 -50.88 12.94
N LEU A 81 -62.86 -50.07 11.87
CA LEU A 81 -64.04 -49.54 11.19
C LEU A 81 -64.71 -50.63 10.32
N VAL A 82 -63.93 -51.42 9.58
CA VAL A 82 -64.44 -52.51 8.73
C VAL A 82 -65.15 -53.58 9.56
N GLU A 83 -64.59 -54.00 10.70
CA GLU A 83 -65.23 -55.03 11.54
C GLU A 83 -66.54 -54.52 12.19
N ARG A 84 -66.57 -53.27 12.68
CA ARG A 84 -67.81 -52.65 13.20
C ARG A 84 -68.89 -52.50 12.12
N PHE A 85 -68.51 -52.18 10.88
CA PHE A 85 -69.46 -52.22 9.75
C PHE A 85 -69.92 -53.64 9.44
N GLY A 86 -69.02 -54.63 9.52
CA GLY A 86 -69.35 -56.05 9.37
C GLY A 86 -70.46 -56.51 10.32
N GLU A 87 -70.34 -56.17 11.61
CA GLU A 87 -71.37 -56.43 12.61
C GLU A 87 -72.69 -55.72 12.28
N LEU A 88 -72.64 -54.43 11.91
CA LEU A 88 -73.83 -53.66 11.52
C LEU A 88 -74.52 -54.27 10.30
N ARG A 89 -73.77 -54.69 9.28
CA ARG A 89 -74.28 -55.35 8.07
C ARG A 89 -75.01 -56.65 8.41
N VAL A 90 -74.43 -57.48 9.28
CA VAL A 90 -75.03 -58.75 9.71
C VAL A 90 -76.31 -58.49 10.53
N ASN A 91 -76.27 -57.61 11.53
CA ASN A 91 -77.43 -57.32 12.36
C ASN A 91 -78.54 -56.55 11.61
N ARG A 92 -78.19 -55.76 10.60
CA ARG A 92 -79.15 -55.19 9.66
C ARG A 92 -79.85 -56.26 8.82
N ALA A 93 -79.11 -57.26 8.31
CA ALA A 93 -79.72 -58.38 7.59
C ALA A 93 -80.65 -59.22 8.50
N ARG A 94 -80.29 -59.40 9.79
CA ARG A 94 -81.18 -60.00 10.80
C ARG A 94 -82.47 -59.21 10.96
N TYR A 95 -82.39 -57.89 11.15
CA TYR A 95 -83.57 -57.03 11.23
C TYR A 95 -84.43 -57.14 9.96
N GLU A 96 -83.83 -57.05 8.78
CA GLU A 96 -84.54 -57.15 7.49
C GLU A 96 -85.21 -58.53 7.29
N SER A 97 -84.70 -59.61 7.91
CA SER A 97 -85.36 -60.92 7.95
C SER A 97 -86.45 -61.04 9.02
N LEU A 98 -86.34 -60.35 10.15
CA LEU A 98 -87.26 -60.43 11.30
C LEU A 98 -88.50 -59.52 11.15
N ILE A 99 -88.46 -58.51 10.27
CA ILE A 99 -89.62 -57.64 9.98
C ILE A 99 -90.58 -58.21 8.92
N ALA A 100 -90.18 -59.29 8.25
CA ALA A 100 -90.99 -59.98 7.25
C ALA A 100 -91.81 -61.10 7.91
N GLN A 101 -93.06 -61.24 7.48
CA GLN A 101 -94.03 -62.09 8.15
C GLN A 101 -93.65 -63.58 8.06
N GLY A 102 -93.55 -64.25 9.20
CA GLY A 102 -93.20 -65.67 9.27
C GLY A 102 -91.72 -66.00 8.99
N SER A 103 -90.81 -65.03 9.01
CA SER A 103 -89.37 -65.24 8.76
C SER A 103 -88.45 -64.71 9.86
N GLY A 104 -87.18 -65.15 9.82
CA GLY A 104 -86.18 -64.91 10.86
C GLY A 104 -86.14 -66.01 11.92
N SER A 105 -84.97 -66.24 12.51
CA SER A 105 -84.78 -67.28 13.53
C SER A 105 -84.74 -66.70 14.95
N LEU A 106 -84.92 -67.57 15.95
CA LEU A 106 -84.78 -67.19 17.36
C LEU A 106 -83.33 -66.78 17.68
N GLU A 107 -82.36 -67.34 16.97
CA GLU A 107 -80.93 -67.00 17.07
C GLU A 107 -80.67 -65.60 16.49
N ASP A 108 -81.31 -65.24 15.38
CA ASP A 108 -81.23 -63.89 14.82
C ASP A 108 -81.88 -62.85 15.73
N LEU A 109 -83.06 -63.17 16.30
CA LEU A 109 -83.74 -62.32 17.27
C LEU A 109 -82.87 -62.13 18.53
N LYS A 110 -82.22 -63.20 19.00
CA LYS A 110 -81.29 -63.16 20.13
C LYS A 110 -80.06 -62.30 19.84
N ALA A 111 -79.40 -62.54 18.70
CA ALA A 111 -78.18 -61.83 18.35
C ALA A 111 -78.45 -60.34 18.05
N LEU A 112 -79.57 -60.01 17.41
CA LEU A 112 -80.00 -58.63 17.19
C LEU A 112 -80.37 -57.93 18.52
N SER A 113 -81.10 -58.61 19.41
CA SER A 113 -81.47 -58.09 20.73
C SER A 113 -80.23 -57.76 21.57
N LEU A 114 -79.26 -58.67 21.61
CA LEU A 114 -77.97 -58.45 22.28
C LEU A 114 -77.15 -57.33 21.63
N TYR A 115 -77.12 -57.24 20.29
CA TYR A 115 -76.44 -56.16 19.57
C TYR A 115 -77.05 -54.77 19.85
N LEU A 116 -78.37 -54.70 20.06
CA LEU A 116 -79.07 -53.48 20.47
C LEU A 116 -78.93 -53.17 21.97
N GLY A 117 -78.13 -53.94 22.72
CA GLY A 117 -77.89 -53.74 24.14
C GLY A 117 -79.03 -54.19 25.05
N HIS A 118 -79.97 -55.01 24.56
CA HIS A 118 -81.07 -55.55 25.35
C HIS A 118 -80.68 -56.88 26.02
N SER A 119 -81.18 -57.08 27.24
CA SER A 119 -81.06 -58.36 27.95
C SER A 119 -81.94 -59.43 27.30
N TRP A 120 -81.36 -60.57 26.95
CA TRP A 120 -82.13 -61.74 26.50
C TRP A 120 -82.93 -62.37 27.66
N PRO A 121 -84.16 -62.89 27.43
CA PRO A 121 -84.89 -63.67 28.43
C PRO A 121 -84.11 -64.88 28.95
N GLN A 122 -84.47 -65.35 30.15
CA GLN A 122 -83.77 -66.43 30.83
C GLN A 122 -84.04 -67.82 30.21
N GLU A 123 -83.37 -68.84 30.74
CA GLU A 123 -83.38 -70.21 30.23
C GLU A 123 -84.81 -70.77 30.03
N GLY A 124 -85.03 -71.45 28.89
CA GLY A 124 -86.33 -72.02 28.52
C GLY A 124 -87.10 -71.25 27.43
N PHE A 125 -86.64 -70.08 27.00
CA PHE A 125 -87.21 -69.40 25.82
C PHE A 125 -86.67 -70.03 24.52
N ASP A 126 -87.45 -70.93 23.92
CA ASP A 126 -87.08 -71.72 22.73
C ASP A 126 -87.98 -71.44 21.50
N ALA A 127 -87.70 -72.12 20.38
CA ALA A 127 -88.45 -71.94 19.13
C ALA A 127 -89.90 -72.46 19.17
N ASN A 128 -90.26 -73.26 20.19
CA ASN A 128 -91.62 -73.75 20.40
C ASN A 128 -92.47 -72.78 21.23
N ASN A 129 -91.87 -71.76 21.85
CA ASN A 129 -92.58 -70.79 22.69
C ASN A 129 -93.73 -70.10 21.93
N GLU A 130 -94.92 -70.10 22.53
CA GLU A 130 -96.14 -69.59 21.89
C GLU A 130 -96.09 -68.09 21.62
N LEU A 131 -95.45 -67.31 22.49
CA LEU A 131 -95.25 -65.86 22.28
C LEU A 131 -94.30 -65.59 21.11
N TYR A 132 -93.27 -66.43 20.93
CA TYR A 132 -92.36 -66.33 19.79
C TYR A 132 -93.05 -66.68 18.47
N ARG A 133 -93.84 -67.76 18.44
CA ARG A 133 -94.62 -68.16 17.25
C ARG A 133 -95.66 -67.09 16.87
N HIS A 134 -96.41 -66.55 17.84
CA HIS A 134 -97.34 -65.44 17.60
C HIS A 134 -96.62 -64.17 17.12
N ALA A 135 -95.44 -63.86 17.65
CA ALA A 135 -94.64 -62.71 17.23
C ALA A 135 -94.10 -62.86 15.78
N LEU A 136 -93.80 -64.07 15.31
CA LEU A 136 -93.47 -64.33 13.89
C LEU A 136 -94.68 -64.18 12.97
N GLU A 137 -95.86 -64.67 13.39
CA GLU A 137 -97.10 -64.58 12.62
C GLU A 137 -97.62 -63.14 12.50
N GLU A 138 -97.41 -62.32 13.53
CA GLU A 138 -97.75 -60.88 13.53
C GLU A 138 -96.59 -59.96 13.14
N ALA A 139 -95.42 -60.49 12.77
CA ALA A 139 -94.21 -59.71 12.47
C ALA A 139 -94.46 -58.64 11.39
N ARG A 140 -94.27 -57.37 11.78
CA ARG A 140 -94.43 -56.19 10.92
C ARG A 140 -93.42 -55.12 11.30
N GLY A 141 -92.64 -54.65 10.33
CA GLY A 141 -91.74 -53.51 10.52
C GLY A 141 -91.55 -52.70 9.23
N GLN A 142 -90.93 -51.53 9.35
CA GLN A 142 -90.53 -50.73 8.19
C GLN A 142 -89.10 -51.10 7.78
N PRO A 143 -88.83 -51.34 6.48
CA PRO A 143 -87.47 -51.49 5.97
C PRO A 143 -86.62 -50.25 6.26
N LEU A 144 -85.39 -50.46 6.72
CA LEU A 144 -84.45 -49.37 7.04
C LEU A 144 -84.05 -48.60 5.76
N LYS A 145 -84.01 -47.27 5.86
CA LYS A 145 -83.57 -46.36 4.78
C LYS A 145 -82.36 -45.55 5.25
N PRO A 146 -81.32 -45.30 4.41
CA PRO A 146 -81.07 -45.88 3.08
C PRO A 146 -80.99 -47.42 3.07
N GLY A 147 -81.07 -48.06 1.90
CA GLY A 147 -81.17 -49.52 1.76
C GLY A 147 -79.85 -50.27 2.03
N SER A 148 -79.89 -51.59 2.30
CA SER A 148 -78.68 -52.39 2.62
C SER A 148 -77.57 -52.29 1.56
N ALA A 149 -77.90 -52.31 0.27
CA ALA A 149 -76.94 -52.17 -0.82
C ALA A 149 -76.41 -50.73 -1.00
N GLU A 150 -77.26 -49.74 -0.70
CA GLU A 150 -76.92 -48.31 -0.74
C GLU A 150 -75.94 -47.96 0.41
N VAL A 151 -76.21 -48.48 1.60
CA VAL A 151 -75.34 -48.42 2.78
C VAL A 151 -73.99 -49.09 2.54
N GLN A 152 -73.98 -50.29 1.92
CA GLN A 152 -72.73 -50.96 1.55
C GLN A 152 -71.93 -50.15 0.52
N ARG A 153 -72.58 -49.58 -0.49
CA ARG A 153 -71.91 -48.74 -1.49
C ARG A 153 -71.35 -47.44 -0.89
N ALA A 154 -72.09 -46.78 0.00
CA ALA A 154 -71.64 -45.59 0.71
C ALA A 154 -70.43 -45.90 1.61
N PHE A 155 -70.47 -47.01 2.35
CA PHE A 155 -69.33 -47.43 3.17
C PHE A 155 -68.09 -47.77 2.33
N ALA A 156 -68.26 -48.47 1.21
CA ALA A 156 -67.14 -48.83 0.35
C ALA A 156 -66.49 -47.59 -0.31
N ALA A 157 -67.30 -46.59 -0.70
CA ALA A 157 -66.81 -45.29 -1.16
C ALA A 157 -66.02 -44.56 -0.06
N HIS A 158 -66.59 -44.46 1.14
CA HIS A 158 -65.93 -43.81 2.28
C HIS A 158 -64.63 -44.52 2.67
N LEU A 159 -64.59 -45.85 2.60
CA LEU A 159 -63.38 -46.62 2.88
C LEU A 159 -62.29 -46.40 1.81
N ALA A 160 -62.68 -46.19 0.54
CA ALA A 160 -61.76 -45.78 -0.52
C ALA A 160 -61.19 -44.37 -0.25
N GLU A 161 -62.03 -43.39 0.11
CA GLU A 161 -61.60 -42.05 0.54
C GLU A 161 -60.60 -42.12 1.70
N MET A 162 -60.82 -43.01 2.68
CA MET A 162 -59.89 -43.20 3.80
C MET A 162 -58.53 -43.76 3.36
N VAL A 163 -58.48 -44.65 2.37
CA VAL A 163 -57.21 -45.16 1.81
C VAL A 163 -56.47 -44.07 1.01
N GLU A 164 -57.20 -43.19 0.32
CA GLU A 164 -56.62 -42.01 -0.33
C GLU A 164 -56.05 -41.01 0.69
N VAL A 165 -56.77 -40.74 1.79
CA VAL A 165 -56.27 -39.91 2.90
C VAL A 165 -55.05 -40.54 3.60
N LEU A 166 -54.99 -41.88 3.73
CA LEU A 166 -53.77 -42.55 4.21
C LEU A 166 -52.61 -42.39 3.23
N TYR A 167 -52.84 -42.51 1.93
CA TYR A 167 -51.84 -42.27 0.90
C TYR A 167 -51.30 -40.83 0.98
N GLU A 168 -52.16 -39.82 1.00
CA GLU A 168 -51.75 -38.41 1.12
C GLU A 168 -50.92 -38.15 2.38
N ARG A 169 -51.35 -38.68 3.53
CA ARG A 169 -50.63 -38.57 4.81
C ARG A 169 -49.31 -39.35 4.87
N SER A 170 -49.18 -40.41 4.08
CA SER A 170 -47.95 -41.22 4.03
C SER A 170 -46.86 -40.54 3.21
N PHE A 171 -47.24 -39.71 2.23
CA PHE A 171 -46.35 -38.95 1.34
C PHE A 171 -46.46 -37.42 1.55
N GLU A 172 -46.87 -36.98 2.75
CA GLU A 172 -47.26 -35.58 3.02
C GLU A 172 -46.07 -34.61 2.95
N ARG A 173 -45.99 -33.84 1.86
CA ARG A 173 -44.88 -32.92 1.54
C ARG A 173 -44.48 -31.92 2.64
N GLN A 174 -45.37 -31.59 3.59
CA GLN A 174 -45.05 -30.68 4.69
C GLN A 174 -44.24 -31.34 5.83
N THR A 175 -44.31 -32.67 5.98
CA THR A 175 -43.65 -33.39 7.08
C THR A 175 -42.17 -33.69 6.81
N GLY A 176 -41.74 -33.63 5.54
CA GLY A 176 -40.34 -33.79 5.13
C GLY A 176 -39.85 -35.24 5.03
N GLY A 177 -40.71 -36.24 5.24
CA GLY A 177 -40.38 -37.67 5.15
C GLY A 177 -41.61 -38.55 4.98
N VAL A 178 -41.41 -39.86 4.84
CA VAL A 178 -42.49 -40.85 4.67
C VAL A 178 -42.98 -41.34 6.02
N ARG A 179 -44.30 -41.45 6.22
CA ARG A 179 -44.89 -41.97 7.47
C ARG A 179 -45.18 -43.47 7.36
N TYR A 180 -44.64 -44.25 8.29
CA TYR A 180 -44.83 -45.70 8.37
C TYR A 180 -45.82 -46.13 9.46
N ASP A 181 -46.35 -45.19 10.25
CA ASP A 181 -47.25 -45.42 11.39
C ASP A 181 -48.47 -46.29 11.01
N TYR A 182 -48.96 -46.14 9.79
CA TYR A 182 -50.17 -46.80 9.28
C TYR A 182 -49.93 -48.22 8.74
N LEU A 183 -48.68 -48.66 8.58
CA LEU A 183 -48.34 -49.95 7.95
C LEU A 183 -48.98 -51.15 8.68
N GLY A 184 -49.13 -51.06 10.00
CA GLY A 184 -49.78 -52.08 10.82
C GLY A 184 -51.29 -52.18 10.61
N ASP A 185 -51.98 -51.05 10.47
CA ASP A 185 -53.44 -50.97 10.25
C ASP A 185 -53.79 -51.40 8.81
N ILE A 186 -53.03 -50.92 7.83
CA ILE A 186 -53.11 -51.35 6.42
C ILE A 186 -53.04 -52.88 6.33
N LYS A 187 -52.03 -53.50 6.95
CA LYS A 187 -51.83 -54.95 6.95
C LYS A 187 -52.92 -55.73 7.70
N GLN A 188 -53.49 -55.17 8.76
CA GLN A 188 -54.64 -55.77 9.44
C GLN A 188 -55.93 -55.65 8.61
N THR A 189 -56.08 -54.56 7.86
CA THR A 189 -57.21 -54.31 6.96
C THR A 189 -57.19 -55.26 5.76
N GLU A 190 -56.03 -55.49 5.13
CA GLU A 190 -55.87 -56.53 4.09
C GLU A 190 -56.34 -57.91 4.58
N ALA A 191 -55.94 -58.30 5.81
CA ALA A 191 -56.31 -59.58 6.41
C ALA A 191 -57.81 -59.70 6.78
N ILE A 192 -58.56 -58.60 6.75
CA ILE A 192 -60.03 -58.60 6.83
C ILE A 192 -60.64 -58.67 5.43
N LEU A 193 -60.15 -57.85 4.49
CA LEU A 193 -60.64 -57.85 3.10
C LEU A 193 -60.42 -59.19 2.37
N ALA A 194 -59.42 -59.96 2.78
CA ALA A 194 -59.15 -61.31 2.30
C ALA A 194 -60.14 -62.39 2.82
N ARG A 195 -60.99 -62.08 3.81
CA ARG A 195 -61.99 -63.04 4.33
C ARG A 195 -63.22 -63.05 3.39
N PRO A 196 -63.82 -64.22 3.07
CA PRO A 196 -64.89 -64.32 2.07
C PRO A 196 -66.07 -63.37 2.28
N GLU A 197 -66.45 -63.11 3.54
CA GLU A 197 -67.56 -62.24 3.93
C GLU A 197 -67.36 -60.73 3.63
N TYR A 198 -66.14 -60.33 3.23
CA TYR A 198 -65.79 -58.98 2.79
C TYR A 198 -65.50 -58.87 1.29
N THR A 199 -65.73 -59.93 0.49
CA THR A 199 -65.52 -59.92 -0.98
C THR A 199 -66.16 -58.70 -1.66
N TRP A 200 -67.40 -58.36 -1.28
CA TRP A 200 -68.16 -57.21 -1.82
C TRP A 200 -67.48 -55.85 -1.60
N LEU A 201 -66.64 -55.74 -0.58
CA LEU A 201 -65.88 -54.55 -0.21
C LEU A 201 -64.50 -54.58 -0.86
N ALA A 202 -63.84 -55.73 -0.84
CA ALA A 202 -62.56 -55.96 -1.50
C ALA A 202 -62.60 -55.65 -3.00
N THR A 203 -63.70 -56.01 -3.69
CA THR A 203 -63.90 -55.77 -5.13
C THR A 203 -64.49 -54.39 -5.49
N TYR A 204 -64.64 -53.47 -4.53
CA TYR A 204 -65.06 -52.10 -4.85
C TYR A 204 -63.96 -51.38 -5.64
N VAL A 205 -64.29 -50.70 -6.73
CA VAL A 205 -63.29 -49.99 -7.57
C VAL A 205 -63.23 -48.52 -7.18
N PHE A 206 -62.02 -47.97 -7.06
CA PHE A 206 -61.78 -46.55 -6.73
C PHE A 206 -62.34 -45.58 -7.79
N ASP A 207 -62.53 -44.31 -7.42
CA ASP A 207 -62.99 -43.26 -8.36
C ASP A 207 -61.93 -43.00 -9.46
N PRO A 208 -62.31 -42.62 -10.69
CA PRO A 208 -61.36 -42.28 -11.76
C PRO A 208 -60.41 -41.11 -11.45
N ARG A 209 -60.64 -40.32 -10.39
CA ARG A 209 -59.71 -39.28 -9.90
C ARG A 209 -58.69 -39.80 -8.88
N SER A 210 -58.87 -41.03 -8.39
CA SER A 210 -58.05 -41.64 -7.37
C SER A 210 -56.61 -41.89 -7.84
N PRO A 211 -55.59 -41.79 -6.98
CA PRO A 211 -54.28 -42.38 -7.24
C PRO A 211 -54.36 -43.90 -7.51
N PHE A 212 -55.43 -44.57 -7.09
CA PHE A 212 -55.70 -46.00 -7.27
C PHE A 212 -56.75 -46.29 -8.36
N HIS A 213 -56.93 -45.41 -9.36
CA HIS A 213 -57.87 -45.62 -10.47
C HIS A 213 -57.76 -47.02 -11.11
N ASP A 214 -58.90 -47.56 -11.56
CA ASP A 214 -59.08 -48.91 -12.11
C ASP A 214 -58.67 -50.09 -11.19
N MET A 215 -58.21 -49.82 -9.95
CA MET A 215 -57.93 -50.85 -8.95
C MET A 215 -59.16 -51.17 -8.10
N ALA A 216 -59.26 -52.43 -7.68
CA ALA A 216 -60.12 -52.83 -6.59
C ALA A 216 -59.54 -52.37 -5.24
N LEU A 217 -60.38 -52.16 -4.22
CA LEU A 217 -60.01 -51.67 -2.89
C LEU A 217 -58.89 -52.51 -2.27
N SER A 218 -59.00 -53.83 -2.34
CA SER A 218 -57.94 -54.74 -1.86
C SER A 218 -56.63 -54.59 -2.64
N SER A 219 -56.69 -54.33 -3.94
CA SER A 219 -55.51 -54.15 -4.79
C SER A 219 -54.82 -52.80 -4.54
N GLY A 220 -55.58 -51.71 -4.43
CA GLY A 220 -55.02 -50.39 -4.13
C GLY A 220 -54.42 -50.30 -2.73
N LEU A 221 -55.06 -50.92 -1.73
CA LEU A 221 -54.51 -51.05 -0.39
C LEU A 221 -53.22 -51.89 -0.38
N ALA A 222 -53.17 -52.99 -1.13
CA ALA A 222 -51.98 -53.83 -1.26
C ALA A 222 -50.83 -53.14 -2.00
N GLU A 223 -51.10 -52.34 -3.04
CA GLU A 223 -50.07 -51.52 -3.69
C GLU A 223 -49.56 -50.41 -2.76
N LEU A 224 -50.42 -49.77 -1.96
CA LEU A 224 -49.99 -48.83 -0.91
C LEU A 224 -49.11 -49.51 0.15
N HIS A 225 -49.47 -50.72 0.60
CA HIS A 225 -48.65 -51.52 1.51
C HIS A 225 -47.29 -51.86 0.90
N LYS A 226 -47.28 -52.42 -0.33
CA LYS A 226 -46.08 -52.74 -1.11
C LYS A 226 -45.17 -51.52 -1.27
N ALA A 227 -45.73 -50.36 -1.59
CA ALA A 227 -44.98 -49.11 -1.70
C ALA A 227 -44.30 -48.73 -0.37
N LEU A 228 -45.06 -48.65 0.72
CA LEU A 228 -44.55 -48.23 2.02
C LEU A 228 -43.56 -49.24 2.64
N ASP A 229 -43.83 -50.55 2.56
CA ASP A 229 -42.90 -51.60 2.99
C ASP A 229 -41.63 -51.64 2.11
N SER A 230 -41.74 -51.41 0.80
CA SER A 230 -40.56 -51.33 -0.08
C SER A 230 -39.65 -50.15 0.27
N LEU A 231 -40.22 -49.03 0.72
CA LEU A 231 -39.48 -47.85 1.18
C LEU A 231 -38.90 -48.04 2.59
N ALA A 232 -39.66 -48.59 3.53
CA ALA A 232 -39.25 -48.78 4.93
C ALA A 232 -37.97 -49.62 5.08
N ARG A 233 -37.66 -50.45 4.08
CA ARG A 233 -36.48 -51.33 4.04
C ARG A 233 -35.23 -50.69 3.44
N GLN A 234 -35.30 -49.47 2.89
CA GLN A 234 -34.18 -48.83 2.20
C GLN A 234 -33.23 -48.11 3.16
N SER A 235 -31.93 -48.23 2.93
CA SER A 235 -30.86 -47.56 3.70
C SER A 235 -31.04 -46.03 3.74
N PHE A 236 -31.41 -45.44 2.61
CA PHE A 236 -31.61 -43.99 2.47
C PHE A 236 -32.94 -43.48 3.06
N MET A 237 -33.86 -44.37 3.45
CA MET A 237 -35.12 -44.00 4.11
C MET A 237 -35.04 -44.01 5.65
N ALA A 238 -33.96 -44.53 6.22
CA ALA A 238 -33.72 -44.43 7.65
C ALA A 238 -33.70 -42.96 8.09
N ALA A 239 -34.31 -42.64 9.24
CA ALA A 239 -34.35 -41.28 9.76
C ALA A 239 -32.94 -40.81 10.16
N GLY A 240 -32.31 -40.00 9.30
CA GLY A 240 -31.03 -39.40 9.59
C GLY A 240 -31.13 -38.48 10.81
N SER A 241 -30.19 -38.63 11.75
CA SER A 241 -30.05 -37.67 12.85
C SER A 241 -29.88 -36.27 12.28
N SER A 242 -30.75 -35.34 12.69
CA SER A 242 -30.72 -33.95 12.21
C SER A 242 -29.45 -33.27 12.71
N TYR A 243 -28.44 -33.20 11.84
CA TYR A 243 -27.17 -32.54 12.15
C TYR A 243 -27.28 -31.06 11.83
N ALA A 244 -27.55 -30.25 12.86
CA ALA A 244 -27.51 -28.80 12.75
C ALA A 244 -26.10 -28.37 12.32
N ALA A 245 -25.98 -27.81 11.11
CA ALA A 245 -24.69 -27.38 10.57
C ALA A 245 -24.00 -26.39 11.54
N PRO A 246 -22.69 -26.55 11.79
CA PRO A 246 -21.98 -25.65 12.70
C PRO A 246 -22.04 -24.20 12.19
N PRO A 247 -22.11 -23.21 13.09
CA PRO A 247 -22.34 -21.82 12.69
C PRO A 247 -21.22 -21.31 11.79
N SER A 248 -21.60 -20.71 10.65
CA SER A 248 -20.72 -20.24 9.56
C SER A 248 -19.71 -19.15 9.94
N LYS A 249 -19.69 -18.70 11.20
CA LYS A 249 -18.66 -17.80 11.75
C LYS A 249 -17.53 -18.64 12.34
N VAL A 250 -16.61 -19.08 11.47
CA VAL A 250 -15.40 -19.82 11.86
C VAL A 250 -14.58 -18.99 12.86
N PHE A 251 -14.43 -19.49 14.08
CA PHE A 251 -13.54 -18.92 15.09
C PHE A 251 -12.09 -19.11 14.65
N ALA A 252 -11.26 -18.07 14.80
CA ALA A 252 -9.95 -17.92 14.14
C ALA A 252 -8.80 -18.86 14.60
N ARG A 253 -9.11 -20.07 15.07
CA ARG A 253 -8.19 -21.16 15.44
C ARG A 253 -8.74 -22.57 15.15
N ARG A 254 -9.74 -22.69 14.27
CA ARG A 254 -10.30 -23.99 13.86
C ARG A 254 -9.95 -24.34 12.42
N GLN A 255 -9.53 -25.59 12.21
CA GLN A 255 -9.19 -26.19 10.93
C GLN A 255 -10.38 -27.04 10.44
N LEU A 256 -10.68 -27.02 9.14
CA LEU A 256 -11.71 -27.86 8.53
C LEU A 256 -11.12 -29.16 7.96
N ILE A 257 -11.42 -30.27 8.63
CA ILE A 257 -11.05 -31.63 8.25
C ILE A 257 -12.29 -32.34 7.70
N TRP A 258 -12.15 -33.01 6.55
CA TRP A 258 -13.20 -33.84 5.96
C TRP A 258 -13.20 -35.26 6.54
N ASP A 259 -14.30 -35.65 7.18
CA ASP A 259 -14.56 -37.06 7.52
C ASP A 259 -14.97 -37.84 6.26
N THR A 260 -14.00 -38.57 5.71
CA THR A 260 -14.18 -39.41 4.52
C THR A 260 -15.17 -40.55 4.73
N ALA A 261 -15.40 -41.02 5.96
CA ALA A 261 -16.38 -42.08 6.23
C ALA A 261 -17.81 -41.56 6.09
N SER A 262 -18.11 -40.34 6.58
CA SER A 262 -19.41 -39.69 6.35
C SER A 262 -19.65 -39.40 4.86
N LEU A 263 -18.61 -39.03 4.10
CA LEU A 263 -18.70 -38.84 2.64
C LEU A 263 -18.93 -40.16 1.88
N GLN A 264 -18.22 -41.23 2.24
CA GLN A 264 -18.42 -42.57 1.64
C GLN A 264 -19.82 -43.11 1.95
N GLN A 265 -20.34 -42.88 3.16
CA GLN A 265 -21.72 -43.21 3.50
C GLN A 265 -22.73 -42.46 2.63
N ALA A 266 -22.48 -41.18 2.31
CA ALA A 266 -23.33 -40.39 1.42
C ALA A 266 -23.35 -40.93 -0.02
N VAL A 267 -22.18 -41.30 -0.57
CA VAL A 267 -22.08 -41.94 -1.91
C VAL A 267 -22.80 -43.29 -1.93
N ALA A 268 -22.73 -44.07 -0.85
CA ALA A 268 -23.46 -45.33 -0.71
C ALA A 268 -24.98 -45.13 -0.72
N LEU A 269 -25.51 -44.12 -0.03
CA LEU A 269 -26.95 -43.82 -0.06
C LEU A 269 -27.44 -43.41 -1.46
N CYS A 270 -26.67 -42.61 -2.20
CA CYS A 270 -26.99 -42.31 -3.61
C CYS A 270 -27.00 -43.60 -4.46
N SER A 271 -25.98 -44.45 -4.31
CA SER A 271 -25.87 -45.73 -5.03
C SER A 271 -27.02 -46.70 -4.73
N ASP A 272 -27.53 -46.70 -3.50
CA ASP A 272 -28.68 -47.50 -3.10
C ASP A 272 -30.00 -46.94 -3.65
N TYR A 273 -30.18 -45.62 -3.67
CA TYR A 273 -31.33 -44.98 -4.30
C TYR A 273 -31.37 -45.24 -5.82
N GLU A 274 -30.24 -45.12 -6.52
CA GLU A 274 -30.16 -45.40 -7.95
C GLU A 274 -30.56 -46.84 -8.28
N ARG A 275 -30.17 -47.80 -7.42
CA ARG A 275 -30.55 -49.21 -7.54
C ARG A 275 -32.05 -49.42 -7.27
N PHE A 276 -32.61 -48.75 -6.27
CA PHE A 276 -34.04 -48.75 -5.97
C PHE A 276 -34.86 -48.18 -7.12
N ALA A 277 -34.55 -46.97 -7.59
CA ALA A 277 -35.25 -46.30 -8.68
C ALA A 277 -35.14 -47.09 -9.99
N GLY A 278 -33.93 -47.60 -10.32
CA GLY A 278 -33.71 -48.43 -11.51
C GLY A 278 -34.53 -49.73 -11.49
N ALA A 279 -34.53 -50.46 -10.37
CA ALA A 279 -35.33 -51.68 -10.24
C ALA A 279 -36.84 -51.37 -10.36
N ARG A 280 -37.29 -50.31 -9.68
CA ARG A 280 -38.71 -49.91 -9.63
C ARG A 280 -39.24 -49.46 -11.00
N ALA A 281 -38.45 -48.72 -11.77
CA ALA A 281 -38.76 -48.33 -13.15
C ALA A 281 -38.81 -49.52 -14.14
N THR A 282 -38.25 -50.68 -13.79
CA THR A 282 -38.33 -51.91 -14.61
C THR A 282 -39.45 -52.88 -14.22
N ASP A 283 -40.16 -52.64 -13.11
CA ASP A 283 -41.26 -53.49 -12.64
C ASP A 283 -42.63 -52.98 -13.16
N PRO A 284 -43.25 -53.67 -14.14
CA PRO A 284 -44.51 -53.24 -14.75
C PRO A 284 -45.74 -53.42 -13.84
N SER A 285 -45.59 -53.94 -12.62
CA SER A 285 -46.69 -54.07 -11.66
C SER A 285 -46.99 -52.79 -10.87
N ASN A 286 -46.10 -51.80 -10.88
CA ASN A 286 -46.28 -50.57 -10.10
C ASN A 286 -47.25 -49.58 -10.77
N SER A 287 -48.18 -49.03 -10.01
CA SER A 287 -49.07 -47.96 -10.48
C SER A 287 -48.30 -46.64 -10.65
N ARG A 288 -48.41 -46.01 -11.84
CA ARG A 288 -47.65 -44.79 -12.18
C ARG A 288 -47.84 -43.64 -11.19
N SER A 289 -49.08 -43.39 -10.79
CA SER A 289 -49.48 -42.36 -9.82
C SER A 289 -48.85 -42.56 -8.44
N LEU A 290 -48.79 -43.82 -7.98
CA LEU A 290 -48.13 -44.19 -6.74
C LEU A 290 -46.61 -44.12 -6.89
N ASP A 291 -46.07 -44.47 -8.06
CA ASP A 291 -44.64 -44.46 -8.35
C ASP A 291 -44.06 -43.05 -8.30
N ASP A 292 -44.71 -42.06 -8.93
CA ASP A 292 -44.28 -40.66 -8.91
C ASP A 292 -44.14 -40.12 -7.46
N SER A 293 -45.10 -40.44 -6.59
CA SER A 293 -45.07 -40.04 -5.16
C SER A 293 -44.01 -40.80 -4.37
N VAL A 294 -43.84 -42.10 -4.63
CA VAL A 294 -42.79 -42.93 -4.02
C VAL A 294 -41.39 -42.43 -4.40
N GLN A 295 -41.15 -42.13 -5.67
CA GLN A 295 -39.88 -41.59 -6.15
C GLN A 295 -39.62 -40.19 -5.57
N GLN A 296 -40.60 -39.29 -5.58
CA GLN A 296 -40.46 -37.94 -5.00
C GLN A 296 -40.13 -37.97 -3.51
N ALA A 297 -40.81 -38.82 -2.73
CA ALA A 297 -40.57 -38.92 -1.29
C ALA A 297 -39.23 -39.60 -0.98
N ALA A 298 -38.85 -40.63 -1.74
CA ALA A 298 -37.54 -41.27 -1.65
C ALA A 298 -36.38 -40.31 -1.95
N LEU A 299 -36.51 -39.51 -3.02
CA LEU A 299 -35.50 -38.52 -3.41
C LEU A 299 -35.39 -37.38 -2.39
N ALA A 300 -36.51 -36.94 -1.81
CA ALA A 300 -36.52 -35.94 -0.75
C ALA A 300 -35.82 -36.43 0.53
N GLN A 301 -36.12 -37.66 0.96
CA GLN A 301 -35.50 -38.27 2.14
C GLN A 301 -34.01 -38.56 1.92
N LEU A 302 -33.63 -39.04 0.73
CA LEU A 302 -32.23 -39.17 0.32
C LEU A 302 -31.51 -37.82 0.41
N ARG A 303 -32.07 -36.77 -0.19
CA ARG A 303 -31.49 -35.42 -0.20
C ARG A 303 -31.25 -34.90 1.23
N ALA A 304 -32.22 -35.08 2.13
CA ALA A 304 -32.09 -34.68 3.53
C ALA A 304 -30.98 -35.48 4.26
N ASN A 305 -30.92 -36.80 4.06
CA ASN A 305 -29.94 -37.67 4.68
C ASN A 305 -28.51 -37.43 4.16
N VAL A 306 -28.35 -37.25 2.84
CA VAL A 306 -27.07 -36.89 2.21
C VAL A 306 -26.61 -35.49 2.64
N ALA A 307 -27.51 -34.50 2.72
CA ALA A 307 -27.15 -33.17 3.23
C ALA A 307 -26.71 -33.22 4.70
N SER A 308 -27.36 -34.03 5.55
CA SER A 308 -26.92 -34.24 6.94
C SER A 308 -25.52 -34.88 7.02
N LEU A 309 -25.23 -35.86 6.16
CA LEU A 309 -23.89 -36.46 6.05
C LEU A 309 -22.83 -35.47 5.53
N VAL A 310 -23.14 -34.62 4.55
CA VAL A 310 -22.25 -33.56 4.05
C VAL A 310 -22.00 -32.47 5.12
N ALA A 311 -23.00 -32.16 5.95
CA ALA A 311 -22.84 -31.25 7.08
C ALA A 311 -22.01 -31.86 8.22
N ARG A 312 -22.19 -33.16 8.50
CA ARG A 312 -21.40 -33.93 9.46
C ARG A 312 -19.95 -34.12 9.01
N ALA A 313 -19.74 -34.33 7.71
CA ALA A 313 -18.42 -34.53 7.13
C ALA A 313 -17.47 -33.34 7.29
N GLN A 314 -18.02 -32.13 7.51
CA GLN A 314 -17.25 -30.92 7.80
C GLN A 314 -16.87 -30.85 9.29
N HIS A 315 -15.79 -31.53 9.66
CA HIS A 315 -15.32 -31.58 11.03
C HIS A 315 -14.40 -30.40 11.36
N TYR A 316 -14.72 -29.65 12.43
CA TYR A 316 -13.99 -28.43 12.81
C TYR A 316 -13.20 -28.62 14.11
N GLU A 317 -11.92 -28.98 13.97
CA GLU A 317 -10.99 -29.20 15.08
C GLU A 317 -10.23 -27.92 15.45
N THR A 318 -9.56 -27.89 16.62
CA THR A 318 -8.56 -26.87 16.93
C THR A 318 -7.19 -27.28 16.41
N ALA A 319 -6.56 -26.44 15.59
CA ALA A 319 -5.24 -26.71 15.03
C ALA A 319 -4.19 -26.92 16.15
N ALA A 320 -3.35 -27.94 16.02
CA ALA A 320 -2.29 -28.24 16.96
C ALA A 320 -1.18 -27.17 16.91
N HIS A 321 -0.64 -26.78 18.07
CA HIS A 321 0.42 -25.79 18.14
C HIS A 321 1.80 -26.44 18.21
N THR A 322 2.50 -26.50 17.07
CA THR A 322 3.93 -26.85 16.99
C THR A 322 4.78 -25.63 17.40
N PRO A 323 5.65 -25.73 18.41
CA PRO A 323 6.59 -24.64 18.73
C PRO A 323 7.55 -24.37 17.57
N GLY A 324 7.63 -23.10 17.14
CA GLY A 324 8.51 -22.67 16.04
C GLY A 324 7.86 -22.67 14.65
N GLU A 325 6.65 -23.21 14.48
CA GLU A 325 5.88 -23.12 13.23
C GLU A 325 4.80 -22.03 13.31
N SER A 326 4.46 -21.41 12.17
CA SER A 326 3.23 -20.62 12.10
C SER A 326 2.03 -21.58 12.27
N ALA A 327 1.26 -21.41 13.35
CA ALA A 327 0.06 -22.21 13.58
C ALA A 327 -0.97 -22.09 12.43
N MET A 328 -0.93 -20.98 11.67
CA MET A 328 -1.72 -20.78 10.46
C MET A 328 -1.22 -21.65 9.30
N ARG A 329 0.11 -21.79 9.13
CA ARG A 329 0.72 -22.67 8.12
C ARG A 329 0.49 -24.15 8.43
N ALA A 330 0.57 -24.54 9.71
CA ALA A 330 0.24 -25.88 10.16
C ALA A 330 -1.24 -26.23 9.87
N SER A 331 -2.17 -25.31 10.19
CA SER A 331 -3.61 -25.44 9.85
C SER A 331 -3.80 -25.63 8.35
N LEU A 332 -3.25 -24.72 7.52
CA LEU A 332 -3.40 -24.78 6.06
C LEU A 332 -2.88 -26.09 5.46
N ASN A 333 -1.75 -26.60 5.95
CA ASN A 333 -1.18 -27.88 5.50
C ASN A 333 -2.11 -29.06 5.86
N ALA A 334 -2.68 -29.07 7.07
CA ALA A 334 -3.65 -30.10 7.48
C ALA A 334 -4.96 -30.02 6.66
N GLU A 335 -5.48 -28.82 6.43
CA GLU A 335 -6.75 -28.60 5.71
C GLU A 335 -6.63 -28.92 4.21
N VAL A 336 -5.56 -28.46 3.53
CA VAL A 336 -5.32 -28.81 2.11
C VAL A 336 -5.09 -30.31 1.96
N LYS A 337 -4.33 -30.94 2.86
CA LYS A 337 -4.11 -32.39 2.84
C LYS A 337 -5.41 -33.17 3.06
N SER A 338 -6.26 -32.75 3.99
CA SER A 338 -7.57 -33.37 4.21
C SER A 338 -8.49 -33.21 3.00
N PHE A 339 -8.49 -32.02 2.39
CA PHE A 339 -9.22 -31.72 1.15
C PHE A 339 -8.76 -32.59 -0.03
N GLN A 340 -7.44 -32.79 -0.21
CA GLN A 340 -6.88 -33.74 -1.17
C GLN A 340 -7.33 -35.17 -0.88
N GLN A 341 -7.23 -35.64 0.38
CA GLN A 341 -7.58 -37.00 0.78
C GLN A 341 -9.07 -37.33 0.61
N ALA A 342 -9.95 -36.33 0.76
CA ALA A 342 -11.37 -36.46 0.49
C ALA A 342 -11.74 -36.27 -1.00
N GLY A 343 -10.84 -35.72 -1.82
CA GLY A 343 -11.11 -35.23 -3.18
C GLY A 343 -11.85 -36.21 -4.07
N ASP A 344 -11.39 -37.46 -4.17
CA ASP A 344 -12.03 -38.50 -5.01
C ASP A 344 -13.45 -38.83 -4.54
N THR A 345 -13.68 -38.87 -3.22
CA THR A 345 -15.01 -39.15 -2.64
C THR A 345 -15.95 -37.96 -2.82
N ILE A 346 -15.43 -36.74 -2.68
CA ILE A 346 -16.16 -35.51 -2.97
C ILE A 346 -16.56 -35.45 -4.45
N ALA A 347 -15.65 -35.81 -5.37
CA ALA A 347 -15.92 -35.85 -6.81
C ALA A 347 -16.99 -36.89 -7.18
N GLN A 348 -16.92 -38.10 -6.61
CA GLN A 348 -17.97 -39.12 -6.75
C GLN A 348 -19.33 -38.64 -6.23
N LEU A 349 -19.35 -37.93 -5.09
CA LEU A 349 -20.59 -37.38 -4.54
C LEU A 349 -21.12 -36.21 -5.37
N LEU A 350 -20.26 -35.38 -5.97
CA LEU A 350 -20.64 -34.33 -6.92
C LEU A 350 -21.25 -34.91 -8.20
N ASP A 351 -20.69 -35.99 -8.76
CA ASP A 351 -21.27 -36.68 -9.90
C ASP A 351 -22.64 -37.29 -9.54
N SER A 352 -22.71 -38.08 -8.46
CA SER A 352 -23.95 -38.71 -7.99
C SER A 352 -25.06 -37.68 -7.76
N THR A 353 -24.76 -36.58 -7.05
CA THR A 353 -25.74 -35.53 -6.76
C THR A 353 -26.15 -34.73 -8.01
N THR A 354 -25.27 -34.60 -9.01
CA THR A 354 -25.58 -33.97 -10.30
C THR A 354 -26.44 -34.88 -11.18
N ARG A 355 -26.18 -36.20 -11.20
CA ARG A 355 -26.97 -37.21 -11.92
C ARG A 355 -28.37 -37.41 -11.33
N LEU A 356 -28.53 -37.16 -10.03
CA LEU A 356 -29.80 -37.23 -9.30
C LEU A 356 -30.55 -35.90 -9.18
N ASP A 357 -30.00 -34.80 -9.74
CA ASP A 357 -30.53 -33.42 -9.66
C ASP A 357 -30.88 -32.96 -8.23
N ILE A 358 -29.99 -33.24 -7.26
CA ILE A 358 -30.17 -32.86 -5.84
C ILE A 358 -29.08 -31.92 -5.32
N ASP A 359 -29.47 -30.71 -4.91
CA ASP A 359 -28.57 -29.84 -4.15
C ASP A 359 -28.55 -30.21 -2.66
N VAL A 360 -27.41 -30.72 -2.21
CA VAL A 360 -27.13 -31.12 -0.82
C VAL A 360 -26.17 -30.15 -0.11
N GLY A 361 -25.96 -28.94 -0.66
CA GLY A 361 -25.10 -27.91 -0.09
C GLY A 361 -23.59 -28.10 -0.31
N LEU A 362 -23.19 -29.19 -0.99
CA LEU A 362 -21.78 -29.55 -1.19
C LEU A 362 -21.02 -28.52 -2.05
N ARG A 363 -21.57 -28.09 -3.20
CA ARG A 363 -20.92 -27.09 -4.07
C ARG A 363 -20.67 -25.75 -3.34
N PRO A 364 -21.63 -25.17 -2.60
CA PRO A 364 -21.37 -24.02 -1.72
C PRO A 364 -20.29 -24.25 -0.66
N ALA A 365 -20.29 -25.40 0.02
CA ALA A 365 -19.31 -25.71 1.06
C ALA A 365 -17.87 -25.74 0.50
N LEU A 366 -17.66 -26.41 -0.65
CA LEU A 366 -16.38 -26.48 -1.33
C LEU A 366 -15.89 -25.11 -1.81
N ASN A 367 -16.78 -24.29 -2.38
CA ASN A 367 -16.43 -22.94 -2.81
C ASN A 367 -16.02 -22.05 -1.62
N ASN A 368 -16.74 -22.15 -0.49
CA ASN A 368 -16.43 -21.41 0.73
C ASN A 368 -15.07 -21.82 1.31
N GLN A 369 -14.79 -23.14 1.40
CA GLN A 369 -13.49 -23.63 1.87
C GLN A 369 -12.35 -23.21 0.92
N ALA A 370 -12.51 -23.37 -0.39
CA ALA A 370 -11.46 -22.98 -1.34
C ALA A 370 -11.16 -21.47 -1.32
N THR A 371 -12.20 -20.64 -1.18
CA THR A 371 -12.04 -19.17 -0.98
C THR A 371 -11.29 -18.88 0.33
N TYR A 372 -11.64 -19.55 1.42
CA TYR A 372 -10.93 -19.43 2.70
C TYR A 372 -9.45 -19.84 2.60
N LEU A 373 -9.17 -21.00 2.01
CA LEU A 373 -7.82 -21.56 1.87
C LEU A 373 -6.94 -20.65 1.01
N VAL A 374 -7.37 -20.26 -0.19
CA VAL A 374 -6.61 -19.33 -1.05
C VAL A 374 -6.40 -17.99 -0.34
N GLY A 375 -7.43 -17.41 0.28
CA GLY A 375 -7.31 -16.19 1.07
C GLY A 375 -6.34 -16.32 2.25
N ALA A 376 -6.23 -17.51 2.86
CA ALA A 376 -5.32 -17.81 3.96
C ALA A 376 -3.87 -18.02 3.49
N ILE A 377 -3.65 -18.75 2.39
CA ILE A 377 -2.34 -18.93 1.76
C ILE A 377 -1.80 -17.57 1.29
N ASN A 378 -2.66 -16.70 0.74
CA ASN A 378 -2.33 -15.32 0.39
C ASN A 378 -1.85 -14.49 1.60
N ARG A 379 -2.47 -14.67 2.77
CA ARG A 379 -2.05 -13.98 4.01
C ARG A 379 -0.70 -14.51 4.51
N GLU A 380 -0.47 -15.82 4.46
CA GLU A 380 0.84 -16.42 4.76
C GLU A 380 1.94 -15.96 3.78
N PHE A 381 1.63 -15.83 2.49
CA PHE A 381 2.57 -15.33 1.48
C PHE A 381 3.00 -13.88 1.76
N VAL A 382 2.03 -12.99 2.00
CA VAL A 382 2.31 -11.58 2.32
C VAL A 382 3.02 -11.44 3.66
N ALA A 383 2.66 -12.24 4.67
CA ALA A 383 3.33 -12.27 5.97
C ALA A 383 4.77 -12.79 5.90
N GLY A 384 5.07 -13.70 4.97
CA GLY A 384 6.41 -14.25 4.75
C GLY A 384 7.44 -13.21 4.27
N ARG A 385 7.00 -12.09 3.68
CA ARG A 385 7.86 -10.99 3.17
C ARG A 385 9.06 -11.51 2.36
N PHE A 386 8.81 -12.44 1.44
CA PHE A 386 9.89 -13.15 0.75
C PHE A 386 10.83 -12.21 -0.01
N TYR A 387 12.13 -12.50 0.05
CA TYR A 387 13.21 -11.66 -0.50
C TYR A 387 13.18 -10.20 0.00
N ALA A 388 12.62 -9.91 1.18
CA ALA A 388 12.81 -8.62 1.82
C ALA A 388 14.24 -8.48 2.34
N THR A 389 14.86 -7.33 2.11
CA THR A 389 16.16 -6.97 2.72
C THR A 389 16.02 -6.82 4.24
N ALA A 390 17.09 -7.14 4.97
CA ALA A 390 17.16 -7.02 6.42
C ALA A 390 16.99 -5.57 6.91
N ARG A 391 17.34 -4.59 6.07
CA ARG A 391 17.08 -3.16 6.25
C ARG A 391 16.47 -2.60 4.94
N PRO A 392 15.25 -2.03 4.96
CA PRO A 392 14.43 -1.84 3.76
C PRO A 392 14.76 -0.60 2.91
N ASP A 393 15.69 0.25 3.35
CA ASP A 393 15.95 1.58 2.81
C ASP A 393 17.36 1.77 2.24
N PHE A 394 18.26 0.79 2.46
CA PHE A 394 19.70 0.86 2.17
C PHE A 394 20.46 1.99 2.89
N SER A 395 19.89 2.67 3.88
CA SER A 395 20.53 3.80 4.60
C SER A 395 21.81 3.43 5.36
N TRP A 396 22.04 2.13 5.56
CA TRP A 396 23.23 1.55 6.17
C TRP A 396 24.41 1.38 5.19
N TRP A 397 24.18 1.50 3.88
CA TRP A 397 25.21 1.32 2.86
C TRP A 397 25.91 2.65 2.57
N ASP A 398 27.23 2.59 2.50
CA ASP A 398 28.19 3.70 2.42
C ASP A 398 28.90 3.79 1.05
N GLY A 399 28.58 2.88 0.12
CA GLY A 399 29.30 2.70 -1.14
C GLY A 399 30.24 1.50 -1.17
N GLY A 400 30.49 0.84 -0.04
CA GLY A 400 31.33 -0.34 0.10
C GLY A 400 30.80 -1.58 -0.64
N LYS A 401 31.64 -2.62 -0.75
CA LYS A 401 31.32 -3.88 -1.45
C LYS A 401 31.77 -5.10 -0.64
N PRO A 402 31.04 -6.23 -0.69
CA PRO A 402 29.75 -6.42 -1.36
C PRO A 402 28.59 -5.74 -0.61
N VAL A 403 27.58 -5.29 -1.36
CA VAL A 403 26.30 -4.81 -0.83
C VAL A 403 25.24 -5.94 -0.83
N SER A 404 25.41 -6.96 -1.66
CA SER A 404 24.50 -8.11 -1.81
C SER A 404 24.26 -8.86 -0.49
N SER A 405 25.31 -9.42 0.10
CA SER A 405 25.20 -10.30 1.27
C SER A 405 24.71 -9.55 2.52
N PRO A 406 25.26 -8.35 2.88
CA PRO A 406 24.76 -7.59 4.03
C PRO A 406 23.32 -7.10 3.88
N ALA A 407 22.84 -6.83 2.65
CA ALA A 407 21.45 -6.42 2.42
C ALA A 407 20.43 -7.48 2.84
N PHE A 408 20.79 -8.77 2.79
CA PHE A 408 19.95 -9.90 3.21
C PHE A 408 20.38 -10.49 4.56
N ALA A 409 21.28 -9.81 5.29
CA ALA A 409 21.91 -10.29 6.53
C ALA A 409 22.57 -11.68 6.39
N ALA A 410 23.21 -11.92 5.24
CA ALA A 410 24.02 -13.10 4.99
C ALA A 410 25.51 -12.79 5.17
N ASP A 411 26.27 -13.73 5.74
CA ASP A 411 27.70 -13.56 6.06
C ASP A 411 28.61 -13.63 4.81
N GLY A 412 28.09 -14.09 3.67
CA GLY A 412 28.82 -14.13 2.41
C GLY A 412 28.04 -14.79 1.26
N PRO A 413 28.68 -14.99 0.08
CA PRO A 413 28.00 -15.44 -1.14
C PRO A 413 27.32 -16.81 -1.03
N ASP A 414 27.91 -17.76 -0.29
CA ASP A 414 27.33 -19.11 -0.10
C ASP A 414 26.11 -19.09 0.84
N ASP A 415 26.15 -18.25 1.87
CA ASP A 415 25.03 -18.04 2.80
C ASP A 415 23.90 -17.25 2.12
N LEU A 416 24.24 -16.24 1.30
CA LEU A 416 23.29 -15.57 0.42
C LEU A 416 22.64 -16.56 -0.56
N ALA A 417 23.41 -17.48 -1.14
CA ALA A 417 22.89 -18.54 -2.00
C ALA A 417 21.95 -19.50 -1.25
N ALA A 418 22.24 -19.82 0.02
CA ALA A 418 21.39 -20.63 0.88
C ALA A 418 20.10 -19.90 1.28
N TYR A 419 20.18 -18.61 1.64
CA TYR A 419 19.03 -17.74 1.89
C TYR A 419 18.08 -17.71 0.69
N LEU A 420 18.59 -17.42 -0.51
CA LEU A 420 17.76 -17.36 -1.73
C LEU A 420 17.10 -18.71 -2.04
N ALA A 421 17.84 -19.82 -1.89
CA ALA A 421 17.28 -21.16 -2.02
C ALA A 421 16.20 -21.48 -0.97
N ALA A 422 16.32 -20.97 0.26
CA ALA A 422 15.30 -21.09 1.30
C ALA A 422 14.05 -20.24 0.98
N GLN A 423 14.21 -18.99 0.51
CA GLN A 423 13.10 -18.15 0.06
C GLN A 423 12.30 -18.83 -1.05
N ARG A 424 12.99 -19.28 -2.11
CA ARG A 424 12.38 -20.01 -3.24
C ARG A 424 11.67 -21.29 -2.80
N ARG A 425 12.27 -22.07 -1.88
CA ARG A 425 11.64 -23.28 -1.33
C ARG A 425 10.36 -22.98 -0.54
N GLN A 426 10.33 -21.90 0.24
CA GLN A 426 9.14 -21.52 1.01
C GLN A 426 8.00 -21.02 0.11
N ILE A 427 8.32 -20.23 -0.94
CA ILE A 427 7.33 -19.87 -1.97
C ILE A 427 6.83 -21.13 -2.69
N GLY A 428 7.74 -22.02 -3.08
CA GLY A 428 7.42 -23.29 -3.73
C GLY A 428 6.48 -24.17 -2.89
N PHE A 429 6.65 -24.22 -1.56
CA PHE A 429 5.72 -24.90 -0.67
C PHE A 429 4.32 -24.28 -0.70
N LEU A 430 4.19 -22.96 -0.56
CA LEU A 430 2.88 -22.28 -0.62
C LEU A 430 2.21 -22.47 -1.99
N ALA A 431 2.99 -22.43 -3.08
CA ALA A 431 2.48 -22.56 -4.44
C ALA A 431 2.09 -24.01 -4.79
N ARG A 432 3.01 -24.97 -4.64
CA ARG A 432 2.87 -26.36 -5.13
C ARG A 432 2.13 -27.27 -4.15
N GLU A 433 2.38 -27.14 -2.83
CA GLU A 433 1.79 -28.03 -1.82
C GLU A 433 0.45 -27.50 -1.28
N LEU A 434 0.22 -26.18 -1.27
CA LEU A 434 -1.01 -25.58 -0.73
C LEU A 434 -1.96 -25.01 -1.79
N ALA A 435 -1.48 -24.14 -2.70
CA ALA A 435 -2.36 -23.46 -3.66
C ALA A 435 -2.75 -24.35 -4.85
N ALA A 436 -1.79 -25.01 -5.49
CA ALA A 436 -2.02 -25.82 -6.68
C ALA A 436 -3.06 -26.94 -6.49
N PRO A 437 -3.11 -27.71 -5.37
CA PRO A 437 -4.11 -28.74 -5.18
C PRO A 437 -5.54 -28.20 -5.11
N VAL A 438 -5.74 -27.03 -4.50
CA VAL A 438 -7.05 -26.38 -4.40
C VAL A 438 -7.52 -25.93 -5.80
N TYR A 439 -6.65 -25.29 -6.57
CA TYR A 439 -6.99 -24.88 -7.94
C TYR A 439 -7.19 -26.07 -8.90
N ALA A 440 -6.37 -27.11 -8.80
CA ALA A 440 -6.50 -28.32 -9.60
C ALA A 440 -7.83 -29.05 -9.34
N PHE A 441 -8.23 -29.16 -8.07
CA PHE A 441 -9.53 -29.73 -7.70
C PHE A 441 -10.69 -28.89 -8.28
N LEU A 442 -10.71 -27.57 -8.04
CA LEU A 442 -11.77 -26.69 -8.57
C LEU A 442 -11.90 -26.81 -10.10
N SER A 443 -10.76 -26.86 -10.80
CA SER A 443 -10.71 -27.02 -12.26
C SER A 443 -11.27 -28.38 -12.71
N SER A 444 -10.90 -29.48 -12.03
CA SER A 444 -11.40 -30.83 -12.36
C SER A 444 -12.92 -30.98 -12.20
N GLN A 445 -13.50 -30.26 -11.23
CA GLN A 445 -14.94 -30.30 -10.92
C GLN A 445 -15.78 -29.25 -11.67
N ASN A 446 -15.16 -28.52 -12.62
CA ASN A 446 -15.75 -27.38 -13.32
C ASN A 446 -16.35 -26.31 -12.38
N ILE A 447 -15.75 -26.10 -11.20
CA ILE A 447 -16.19 -25.07 -10.24
C ILE A 447 -15.53 -23.73 -10.63
N PRO A 448 -16.29 -22.63 -10.86
CA PRO A 448 -15.75 -21.36 -11.34
C PRO A 448 -14.74 -20.67 -10.41
N ALA A 449 -13.47 -21.04 -10.55
CA ALA A 449 -12.36 -20.50 -9.76
C ALA A 449 -12.08 -19.01 -10.01
N GLN A 450 -12.78 -18.34 -10.93
CA GLN A 450 -12.63 -16.89 -11.19
C GLN A 450 -12.92 -16.06 -9.94
N ALA A 451 -13.93 -16.41 -9.13
CA ALA A 451 -14.21 -15.69 -7.88
C ALA A 451 -13.07 -15.87 -6.85
N VAL A 452 -12.56 -17.09 -6.73
CA VAL A 452 -11.43 -17.45 -5.84
C VAL A 452 -10.12 -16.79 -6.29
N ARG A 453 -9.90 -16.62 -7.60
CA ARG A 453 -8.78 -15.86 -8.16
C ARG A 453 -8.93 -14.35 -8.01
N ALA A 454 -10.15 -13.80 -8.08
CA ALA A 454 -10.37 -12.34 -8.05
C ALA A 454 -10.09 -11.69 -6.68
N ASP A 455 -10.25 -12.43 -5.57
CA ASP A 455 -9.81 -11.99 -4.23
C ASP A 455 -8.31 -12.25 -3.99
N SER A 456 -7.61 -12.88 -4.95
CA SER A 456 -6.18 -13.17 -4.82
C SER A 456 -5.32 -11.96 -5.16
N ARG A 457 -4.54 -11.52 -4.17
CA ARG A 457 -3.45 -10.53 -4.36
C ARG A 457 -2.18 -11.14 -4.96
N VAL A 458 -2.14 -12.47 -5.09
CA VAL A 458 -1.00 -13.23 -5.60
C VAL A 458 -1.47 -14.00 -6.83
N ASP A 459 -0.72 -13.88 -7.92
CA ASP A 459 -0.95 -14.67 -9.13
C ASP A 459 -0.23 -16.01 -8.99
N TRP A 460 -0.96 -17.02 -8.52
CA TRP A 460 -0.41 -18.35 -8.26
C TRP A 460 -0.11 -19.12 -9.54
N ASP A 461 -0.86 -18.88 -10.62
CA ASP A 461 -0.62 -19.50 -11.91
C ASP A 461 0.72 -18.98 -12.50
N GLU A 462 0.99 -17.66 -12.38
CA GLU A 462 2.29 -17.07 -12.75
C GLU A 462 3.43 -17.57 -11.83
N ILE A 463 3.25 -17.61 -10.51
CA ILE A 463 4.30 -18.11 -9.59
C ILE A 463 4.67 -19.57 -9.88
N LEU A 464 3.68 -20.44 -10.15
CA LEU A 464 3.92 -21.83 -10.52
C LEU A 464 4.70 -21.91 -11.84
N SER A 465 4.25 -21.17 -12.87
CA SER A 465 4.92 -21.08 -14.17
C SER A 465 6.40 -20.71 -14.04
N GLN A 466 6.72 -19.69 -13.24
CA GLN A 466 8.10 -19.20 -13.10
C GLN A 466 8.99 -20.10 -12.23
N LEU A 467 8.43 -20.76 -11.22
CA LEU A 467 9.14 -21.80 -10.45
C LEU A 467 9.43 -23.04 -11.32
N ASP A 468 8.48 -23.47 -12.14
CA ASP A 468 8.66 -24.59 -13.04
C ASP A 468 9.65 -24.24 -14.16
N ALA A 469 9.63 -23.00 -14.67
CA ALA A 469 10.63 -22.50 -15.61
C ALA A 469 12.04 -22.44 -15.00
N TYR A 470 12.17 -22.09 -13.72
CA TYR A 470 13.43 -22.13 -12.98
C TYR A 470 13.98 -23.56 -12.84
N ASP A 471 13.15 -24.50 -12.37
CA ASP A 471 13.57 -25.89 -12.14
C ASP A 471 13.90 -26.61 -13.47
N ASN A 472 13.20 -26.27 -14.56
CA ASN A 472 13.53 -26.69 -15.93
C ASN A 472 14.70 -25.90 -16.57
N LYS A 473 15.34 -24.97 -15.84
CA LYS A 473 16.49 -24.15 -16.27
C LYS A 473 16.22 -23.33 -17.55
N GLN A 474 15.00 -22.88 -17.76
CA GLN A 474 14.63 -22.07 -18.92
C GLN A 474 15.31 -20.68 -18.83
N PRO A 475 16.04 -20.23 -19.86
CA PRO A 475 16.70 -18.92 -19.84
C PRO A 475 15.69 -17.77 -19.66
N GLY A 476 16.01 -16.82 -18.78
CA GLY A 476 15.21 -15.60 -18.58
C GLY A 476 13.99 -15.73 -17.67
N ASN A 477 13.76 -16.88 -17.02
CA ASN A 477 12.73 -17.01 -15.99
C ASN A 477 12.93 -15.98 -14.86
N SER A 478 11.84 -15.46 -14.29
CA SER A 478 11.89 -14.30 -13.40
C SER A 478 12.56 -14.58 -12.05
N VAL A 479 12.49 -15.83 -11.57
CA VAL A 479 13.15 -16.29 -10.34
C VAL A 479 14.67 -16.19 -10.48
N ALA A 480 15.23 -16.69 -11.59
CA ALA A 480 16.65 -16.56 -11.90
C ALA A 480 17.04 -15.09 -12.10
N VAL A 481 16.23 -14.30 -12.81
CA VAL A 481 16.49 -12.86 -13.01
C VAL A 481 16.50 -12.07 -11.69
N LEU A 482 15.68 -12.45 -10.70
CA LEU A 482 15.75 -11.89 -9.33
C LEU A 482 17.02 -12.36 -8.58
N GLU A 483 17.28 -13.66 -8.57
CA GLU A 483 18.43 -14.20 -7.82
C GLU A 483 19.77 -13.76 -8.40
N ASP A 484 19.93 -13.70 -9.72
CA ASP A 484 21.14 -13.21 -10.38
C ASP A 484 21.31 -11.69 -10.20
N PHE A 485 20.21 -10.94 -10.12
CA PHE A 485 20.28 -9.53 -9.73
C PHE A 485 20.88 -9.39 -8.31
N ILE A 486 20.36 -10.16 -7.36
CA ILE A 486 20.84 -10.14 -5.97
C ILE A 486 22.30 -10.62 -5.86
N ARG A 487 22.64 -11.76 -6.48
CA ARG A 487 23.96 -12.39 -6.40
C ARG A 487 25.06 -11.62 -7.12
N PHE A 488 24.76 -10.97 -8.26
CA PHE A 488 25.79 -10.50 -9.19
C PHE A 488 25.61 -9.08 -9.72
N GLN A 489 24.43 -8.46 -9.60
CA GLN A 489 24.17 -7.12 -10.15
C GLN A 489 24.14 -6.05 -9.06
N MET A 490 23.67 -6.37 -7.86
CA MET A 490 23.74 -5.47 -6.70
C MET A 490 25.19 -5.02 -6.43
N ASP A 491 26.16 -5.93 -6.45
CA ASP A 491 27.58 -5.61 -6.22
C ASP A 491 28.26 -4.84 -7.37
N LYS A 492 27.55 -4.62 -8.50
CA LYS A 492 28.00 -3.70 -9.55
C LYS A 492 27.67 -2.25 -9.24
N ALA A 493 26.81 -1.97 -8.25
CA ALA A 493 26.57 -0.62 -7.76
C ALA A 493 27.89 0.12 -7.49
N SER A 494 27.99 1.37 -7.91
CA SER A 494 29.13 2.24 -7.63
C SER A 494 28.61 3.64 -7.42
N VAL A 495 29.11 4.33 -6.40
CA VAL A 495 28.82 5.76 -6.16
C VAL A 495 29.26 6.63 -7.35
N ASP A 496 30.21 6.15 -8.15
CA ASP A 496 30.68 6.79 -9.38
C ASP A 496 29.85 6.45 -10.64
N ASP A 497 28.96 5.44 -10.60
CA ASP A 497 28.16 4.98 -11.75
C ASP A 497 26.86 4.29 -11.30
N CYS A 498 25.98 5.04 -10.62
CA CYS A 498 24.70 4.51 -10.13
C CYS A 498 23.78 4.00 -11.26
N ASP A 499 23.91 4.56 -12.46
CA ASP A 499 23.17 4.14 -13.65
C ASP A 499 23.48 2.70 -14.09
N ALA A 500 24.59 2.10 -13.65
CA ALA A 500 24.86 0.68 -13.86
C ALA A 500 23.71 -0.21 -13.36
N LEU A 501 23.02 0.17 -12.28
CA LEU A 501 21.85 -0.54 -11.76
C LEU A 501 20.63 -0.43 -12.70
N VAL A 502 20.41 0.74 -13.30
CA VAL A 502 19.26 1.00 -14.19
C VAL A 502 19.50 0.37 -15.56
N ARG A 503 20.70 0.52 -16.12
CA ARG A 503 21.12 -0.08 -17.39
C ARG A 503 21.04 -1.62 -17.40
N ALA A 504 21.05 -2.26 -16.22
CA ALA A 504 20.88 -3.70 -16.07
C ALA A 504 19.46 -4.26 -16.35
N GLY A 505 18.49 -3.42 -16.72
CA GLY A 505 17.23 -3.90 -17.33
C GLY A 505 16.06 -2.92 -17.17
N ALA A 506 15.63 -2.28 -18.26
CA ALA A 506 14.57 -1.27 -18.25
C ALA A 506 13.15 -1.90 -18.35
N ASP A 507 12.84 -2.83 -17.46
CA ASP A 507 11.55 -3.55 -17.48
C ASP A 507 10.39 -2.68 -16.99
N ALA A 508 9.26 -2.79 -17.70
CA ALA A 508 8.03 -2.09 -17.39
C ALA A 508 7.35 -2.60 -16.09
N VAL A 509 6.18 -2.04 -15.77
CA VAL A 509 5.34 -2.47 -14.64
C VAL A 509 4.80 -3.88 -14.88
N SER A 510 5.58 -4.89 -14.49
CA SER A 510 5.18 -6.30 -14.55
C SER A 510 4.20 -6.65 -13.41
N ARG A 511 3.39 -7.69 -13.64
CA ARG A 511 2.57 -8.34 -12.60
C ARG A 511 3.30 -9.49 -11.89
N ASP A 512 4.40 -9.97 -12.47
CA ASP A 512 5.25 -11.00 -11.89
C ASP A 512 5.86 -10.54 -10.55
N PHE A 513 5.69 -11.37 -9.52
CA PHE A 513 6.16 -11.12 -8.16
C PHE A 513 7.69 -10.98 -8.05
N PHE A 514 8.46 -11.82 -8.74
CA PHE A 514 9.92 -11.82 -8.68
C PHE A 514 10.51 -10.62 -9.43
N ILE A 515 9.91 -10.22 -10.57
CA ILE A 515 10.25 -8.99 -11.29
C ILE A 515 9.91 -7.74 -10.46
N GLN A 516 8.72 -7.69 -9.83
CA GLN A 516 8.34 -6.60 -8.92
C GLN A 516 9.32 -6.48 -7.74
N THR A 517 9.67 -7.60 -7.12
CA THR A 517 10.64 -7.68 -6.02
C THR A 517 12.01 -7.16 -6.46
N ARG A 518 12.52 -7.62 -7.61
CA ARG A 518 13.81 -7.18 -8.18
C ARG A 518 13.80 -5.67 -8.45
N ASN A 519 12.72 -5.15 -9.03
CA ASN A 519 12.54 -3.73 -9.28
C ASN A 519 12.45 -2.90 -8.00
N HIS A 520 11.81 -3.41 -6.94
CA HIS A 520 11.71 -2.76 -5.64
C HIS A 520 13.08 -2.63 -4.96
N VAL A 521 13.79 -3.75 -4.78
CA VAL A 521 15.13 -3.79 -4.16
C VAL A 521 16.11 -2.89 -4.95
N ARG A 522 16.07 -2.96 -6.28
CA ARG A 522 16.87 -2.10 -7.17
C ARG A 522 16.59 -0.61 -6.98
N LEU A 523 15.32 -0.21 -6.93
CA LEU A 523 14.94 1.20 -6.80
C LEU A 523 15.43 1.80 -5.46
N LEU A 524 15.41 1.00 -4.39
CA LEU A 524 15.90 1.41 -3.08
C LEU A 524 17.43 1.58 -3.09
N LEU A 525 18.17 0.57 -3.60
CA LEU A 525 19.64 0.65 -3.74
C LEU A 525 20.09 1.80 -4.64
N TYR A 526 19.40 2.04 -5.76
CA TYR A 526 19.67 3.16 -6.66
C TYR A 526 19.46 4.52 -5.99
N ARG A 527 18.41 4.69 -5.18
CA ARG A 527 18.17 5.93 -4.43
C ARG A 527 19.29 6.24 -3.43
N GLN A 528 19.74 5.24 -2.66
CA GLN A 528 20.88 5.40 -1.76
C GLN A 528 22.16 5.73 -2.56
N CYS A 529 22.39 5.06 -3.69
CA CYS A 529 23.54 5.31 -4.55
C CYS A 529 23.59 6.78 -5.01
N VAL A 530 22.48 7.32 -5.52
CA VAL A 530 22.40 8.70 -6.02
C VAL A 530 22.58 9.72 -4.88
N GLU A 531 22.09 9.43 -3.67
CA GLU A 531 22.30 10.31 -2.52
C GLU A 531 23.76 10.30 -2.03
N LEU A 532 24.41 9.12 -1.97
CA LEU A 532 25.85 9.01 -1.72
C LEU A 532 26.68 9.73 -2.80
N ALA A 533 26.28 9.63 -4.07
CA ALA A 533 26.97 10.30 -5.18
C ALA A 533 26.84 11.83 -5.06
N ARG A 534 25.67 12.32 -4.63
CA ARG A 534 25.44 13.74 -4.33
C ARG A 534 26.28 14.22 -3.15
N GLN A 535 26.42 13.41 -2.10
CA GLN A 535 27.26 13.71 -0.92
C GLN A 535 28.75 13.73 -1.28
N LYS A 536 29.26 12.68 -1.96
CA LYS A 536 30.63 12.62 -2.47
C LYS A 536 30.96 13.81 -3.36
N SER A 537 30.08 14.12 -4.33
CA SER A 537 30.24 15.28 -5.20
C SER A 537 30.31 16.60 -4.42
N TYR A 538 29.52 16.75 -3.36
CA TYR A 538 29.60 17.93 -2.49
C TYR A 538 30.92 18.01 -1.71
N GLU A 539 31.41 16.90 -1.15
CA GLU A 539 32.73 16.86 -0.48
C GLU A 539 33.88 17.15 -1.44
N ASP A 540 33.89 16.55 -2.62
CA ASP A 540 34.96 16.73 -3.61
C ASP A 540 34.96 18.16 -4.18
N ASN A 541 33.79 18.79 -4.34
CA ASN A 541 33.69 20.22 -4.65
C ASN A 541 34.20 21.11 -3.51
N LEU A 542 33.96 20.77 -2.24
CA LEU A 542 34.52 21.50 -1.10
C LEU A 542 36.05 21.37 -1.03
N ARG A 543 36.61 20.17 -1.22
CA ARG A 543 38.07 19.94 -1.31
C ARG A 543 38.69 20.79 -2.43
N ALA A 544 38.09 20.79 -3.61
CA ALA A 544 38.55 21.59 -4.75
C ALA A 544 38.47 23.11 -4.48
N ALA A 545 37.50 23.59 -3.70
CA ALA A 545 37.41 25.00 -3.31
C ALA A 545 38.53 25.40 -2.33
N ASP A 546 38.85 24.54 -1.36
CA ASP A 546 39.88 24.77 -0.34
C ASP A 546 41.31 24.75 -0.95
N GLU A 547 41.60 23.78 -1.82
CA GLU A 547 42.87 23.72 -2.56
C GLU A 547 43.08 24.96 -3.44
N ASN A 548 42.03 25.46 -4.11
CA ASN A 548 42.12 26.67 -4.93
C ASN A 548 42.40 27.92 -4.07
N LEU A 549 41.78 28.04 -2.90
CA LEU A 549 42.01 29.17 -1.97
C LEU A 549 43.47 29.27 -1.52
N HIS A 550 44.16 28.13 -1.31
CA HIS A 550 45.58 28.10 -0.97
C HIS A 550 46.52 28.51 -2.11
N THR A 551 46.14 28.32 -3.37
CA THR A 551 47.00 28.76 -4.50
C THR A 551 47.26 30.27 -4.48
N LEU A 552 46.29 31.05 -3.99
CA LEU A 552 46.30 32.52 -3.96
C LEU A 552 47.18 33.11 -2.85
N ASP A 553 47.67 32.31 -1.90
CA ASP A 553 48.45 32.81 -0.75
C ASP A 553 49.74 33.53 -1.17
N ASN A 554 50.35 33.15 -2.30
CA ASN A 554 51.49 33.85 -2.88
C ASN A 554 51.15 35.28 -3.32
N TYR A 555 49.91 35.53 -3.77
CA TYR A 555 49.45 36.90 -4.07
C TYR A 555 49.11 37.67 -2.80
N ARG A 556 48.43 37.02 -1.83
CA ARG A 556 48.11 37.63 -0.54
C ARG A 556 49.37 38.13 0.19
N GLU A 557 50.46 37.37 0.19
CA GLU A 557 51.76 37.82 0.73
C GLU A 557 52.28 39.09 0.05
N ILE A 558 52.14 39.22 -1.27
CA ILE A 558 52.54 40.42 -2.02
C ILE A 558 51.63 41.60 -1.66
N GLU A 559 50.32 41.38 -1.64
CA GLU A 559 49.30 42.39 -1.32
C GLU A 559 49.48 42.97 0.08
N ASP A 560 49.51 42.10 1.10
CA ASP A 560 49.71 42.48 2.51
C ASP A 560 51.11 43.05 2.76
N SER A 561 52.11 42.75 1.94
CA SER A 561 53.42 43.41 2.05
C SER A 561 53.36 44.82 1.46
N PHE A 562 52.85 44.97 0.24
CA PHE A 562 52.78 46.25 -0.46
C PHE A 562 51.91 47.26 0.29
N ASN A 563 50.68 46.87 0.64
CA ASN A 563 49.69 47.76 1.25
C ASN A 563 50.06 48.21 2.68
N ARG A 564 50.96 47.48 3.34
CA ARG A 564 51.46 47.76 4.70
C ARG A 564 52.75 48.58 4.72
N THR A 565 53.62 48.39 3.73
CA THR A 565 54.98 48.96 3.73
C THR A 565 55.14 50.12 2.75
N LEU A 566 54.54 50.06 1.56
CA LEU A 566 54.77 51.02 0.48
C LEU A 566 53.55 51.89 0.16
N ALA A 567 52.34 51.31 0.08
CA ALA A 567 51.13 52.05 -0.29
C ALA A 567 50.89 53.26 0.62
N GLY A 568 50.48 54.38 0.02
CA GLY A 568 50.30 55.64 0.75
C GLY A 568 51.62 56.31 1.16
N ARG A 569 52.77 55.84 0.66
CA ARG A 569 54.07 56.51 0.82
C ARG A 569 54.68 56.83 -0.54
N PHE A 570 55.04 58.09 -0.78
CA PHE A 570 55.66 58.53 -2.03
C PHE A 570 56.99 57.80 -2.27
N PRO A 571 57.26 57.24 -3.49
CA PRO A 571 56.53 57.46 -4.75
C PRO A 571 55.28 56.57 -4.99
N PHE A 572 54.99 55.60 -4.13
CA PHE A 572 53.79 54.73 -4.19
C PHE A 572 52.53 55.40 -3.59
N ALA A 573 52.40 56.70 -3.85
CA ALA A 573 51.31 57.57 -3.43
C ALA A 573 51.30 58.81 -4.33
N ASP A 574 50.13 59.41 -4.52
CA ASP A 574 50.02 60.74 -5.12
C ASP A 574 50.86 61.76 -4.34
N ALA A 575 51.25 62.86 -4.99
CA ALA A 575 52.13 63.88 -4.42
C ALA A 575 51.41 65.20 -4.10
N PRO A 576 50.27 65.22 -3.37
CA PRO A 576 49.46 66.43 -3.18
C PRO A 576 50.30 67.57 -2.59
N GLY A 577 50.05 68.79 -3.09
CA GLY A 577 50.69 70.00 -2.59
C GLY A 577 50.22 70.34 -1.18
N GLY A 578 51.15 70.72 -0.30
CA GLY A 578 50.85 71.27 1.03
C GLY A 578 51.56 70.58 2.21
N VAL A 579 51.62 69.25 2.21
CA VAL A 579 51.94 68.46 3.42
C VAL A 579 53.26 67.67 3.27
N PRO A 580 54.01 67.40 4.36
CA PRO A 580 55.05 66.37 4.34
C PRO A 580 54.47 65.01 3.96
N LEU A 581 54.95 64.45 2.86
CA LEU A 581 54.55 63.12 2.40
C LEU A 581 55.07 62.08 3.38
N ALA A 582 54.30 61.00 3.60
CA ALA A 582 54.92 59.77 4.08
C ALA A 582 55.87 59.28 2.97
N GLU A 583 57.14 59.05 3.30
CA GLU A 583 58.16 58.68 2.33
C GLU A 583 58.38 57.16 2.37
N ALA A 584 58.45 56.52 1.20
CA ALA A 584 58.80 55.10 1.13
C ALA A 584 60.26 54.92 1.54
N ASP A 585 60.54 53.94 2.41
CA ASP A 585 61.92 53.64 2.80
C ASP A 585 62.60 52.79 1.71
N PRO A 586 63.77 53.15 1.17
CA PRO A 586 64.48 52.36 0.17
C PRO A 586 64.74 50.92 0.61
N GLU A 587 64.97 50.65 1.90
CA GLU A 587 65.10 49.27 2.38
C GLU A 587 63.76 48.53 2.43
N ALA A 588 62.64 49.23 2.64
CA ALA A 588 61.31 48.63 2.51
C ALA A 588 60.97 48.33 1.03
N VAL A 589 61.36 49.20 0.11
CA VAL A 589 61.23 48.98 -1.34
C VAL A 589 62.07 47.79 -1.79
N LEU A 590 63.34 47.72 -1.35
CA LEU A 590 64.23 46.58 -1.57
C LEU A 590 63.70 45.28 -0.93
N ALA A 591 63.15 45.34 0.27
CA ALA A 591 62.53 44.18 0.92
C ALA A 591 61.27 43.70 0.16
N PHE A 592 60.47 44.61 -0.37
CA PHE A 592 59.31 44.28 -1.20
C PHE A 592 59.73 43.61 -2.52
N PHE A 593 60.71 44.16 -3.25
CA PHE A 593 61.17 43.53 -4.50
C PHE A 593 61.73 42.11 -4.27
N ARG A 594 62.50 41.88 -3.19
CA ARG A 594 62.97 40.54 -2.80
C ARG A 594 61.83 39.55 -2.48
N LEU A 595 60.65 40.04 -2.09
CA LEU A 595 59.44 39.22 -1.91
C LEU A 595 58.74 38.97 -3.26
N LEU A 596 58.62 40.00 -4.09
CA LEU A 596 58.05 39.94 -5.43
C LEU A 596 58.78 38.88 -6.27
N ASP A 597 60.11 39.01 -6.43
CA ASP A 597 60.99 38.06 -7.15
C ASP A 597 60.76 36.58 -6.76
N LYS A 598 60.42 36.34 -5.48
CA LYS A 598 60.22 35.00 -4.91
C LYS A 598 58.80 34.46 -5.12
N ARG A 599 57.80 35.33 -5.26
CA ARG A 599 56.37 34.97 -5.18
C ARG A 599 55.57 35.21 -6.46
N GLU A 600 56.00 36.17 -7.28
CA GLU A 600 55.24 36.71 -8.41
C GLU A 600 54.85 35.64 -9.44
N ALA A 601 55.79 34.79 -9.88
CA ALA A 601 55.48 33.71 -10.83
C ALA A 601 54.39 32.75 -10.31
N ALA A 602 54.47 32.35 -9.04
CA ALA A 602 53.46 31.49 -8.41
C ALA A 602 52.12 32.21 -8.21
N ALA A 603 52.13 33.51 -7.89
CA ALA A 603 50.95 34.35 -7.81
C ALA A 603 50.27 34.51 -9.18
N ARG A 604 51.02 34.82 -10.24
CA ARG A 604 50.51 34.90 -11.63
C ARG A 604 49.90 33.57 -12.08
N ASP A 605 50.51 32.43 -11.78
CA ASP A 605 49.96 31.11 -12.13
C ASP A 605 48.77 30.70 -11.27
N ALA A 606 48.62 31.23 -10.05
CA ALA A 606 47.38 31.09 -9.28
C ALA A 606 46.24 31.95 -9.86
N LEU A 607 46.52 33.21 -10.23
CA LEU A 607 45.57 34.11 -10.90
C LEU A 607 45.13 33.60 -12.29
N LYS A 608 46.00 32.89 -13.02
CA LYS A 608 45.61 32.18 -14.26
C LYS A 608 44.66 31.02 -14.01
N ARG A 609 44.87 30.25 -12.94
CA ARG A 609 44.07 29.06 -12.58
C ARG A 609 42.71 29.39 -11.93
N ASN A 610 42.53 30.61 -11.44
CA ASN A 610 41.30 31.06 -10.78
C ASN A 610 40.54 32.15 -11.59
N PRO A 611 40.02 31.84 -12.79
CA PRO A 611 39.29 32.81 -13.62
C PRO A 611 37.98 33.30 -12.98
N GLN A 612 37.40 32.55 -12.04
CA GLN A 612 36.17 32.91 -11.31
C GLN A 612 36.28 34.17 -10.45
N LEU A 613 37.50 34.65 -10.19
CA LEU A 613 37.77 35.92 -9.49
C LEU A 613 37.46 37.16 -10.36
N GLY A 614 37.34 37.00 -11.68
CA GLY A 614 36.98 38.07 -12.62
C GLY A 614 37.81 39.35 -12.45
N ALA A 615 37.12 40.48 -12.28
CA ALA A 615 37.73 41.81 -12.21
C ALA A 615 38.81 41.94 -11.12
N ALA A 616 38.68 41.28 -9.96
CA ALA A 616 39.69 41.34 -8.90
C ALA A 616 41.02 40.71 -9.35
N ARG A 617 40.95 39.64 -10.14
CA ARG A 617 42.10 38.94 -10.73
C ARG A 617 42.72 39.70 -11.90
N ASP A 618 41.91 40.46 -12.63
CA ASP A 618 42.40 41.35 -13.70
C ASP A 618 43.07 42.61 -13.13
N GLU A 619 42.49 43.24 -12.10
CA GLU A 619 43.13 44.31 -11.32
C GLU A 619 44.44 43.83 -10.68
N ALA A 620 44.45 42.63 -10.08
CA ALA A 620 45.64 42.03 -9.47
C ALA A 620 46.75 41.77 -10.49
N SER A 621 46.41 41.30 -11.68
CA SER A 621 47.37 41.11 -12.79
C SER A 621 47.96 42.46 -13.22
N ALA A 622 47.10 43.45 -13.48
CA ALA A 622 47.51 44.80 -13.85
C ALA A 622 48.23 45.58 -12.73
N PHE A 623 48.16 45.13 -11.47
CA PHE A 623 49.05 45.61 -10.39
C PHE A 623 50.45 45.02 -10.53
N LEU A 624 50.57 43.71 -10.74
CA LEU A 624 51.87 43.05 -10.93
C LEU A 624 52.59 43.60 -12.18
N ASP A 625 51.88 43.80 -13.29
CA ASP A 625 52.47 44.33 -14.53
C ASP A 625 53.10 45.73 -14.33
N ARG A 626 52.44 46.62 -13.59
CA ARG A 626 53.01 47.94 -13.22
C ARG A 626 54.09 47.85 -12.14
N MET A 627 54.06 46.83 -11.29
CA MET A 627 55.17 46.55 -10.38
C MET A 627 56.42 46.08 -11.14
N ASP A 628 56.29 45.34 -12.23
CA ASP A 628 57.42 44.93 -13.07
C ASP A 628 58.09 46.13 -13.76
N GLU A 629 57.29 47.05 -14.33
CA GLU A 629 57.79 48.32 -14.87
C GLU A 629 58.52 49.14 -13.78
N THR A 630 57.93 49.23 -12.59
CA THR A 630 58.50 49.95 -11.44
C THR A 630 59.77 49.28 -10.91
N HIS A 631 59.82 47.95 -10.91
CA HIS A 631 60.97 47.16 -10.50
C HIS A 631 62.12 47.29 -11.51
N ALA A 632 61.85 47.13 -12.80
CA ALA A 632 62.83 47.29 -13.86
C ALA A 632 63.46 48.69 -13.86
N PHE A 633 62.64 49.73 -13.68
CA PHE A 633 63.11 51.11 -13.52
C PHE A 633 64.01 51.25 -12.29
N LEU A 634 63.53 50.91 -11.08
CA LEU A 634 64.32 51.14 -9.85
C LEU A 634 65.56 50.23 -9.76
N SER A 635 65.54 49.01 -10.30
CA SER A 635 66.69 48.10 -10.28
C SER A 635 67.84 48.53 -11.19
N ALA A 636 67.61 49.37 -12.20
CA ALA A 636 68.68 50.02 -12.95
C ALA A 636 69.53 50.99 -12.09
N TYR A 637 69.02 51.39 -10.92
CA TYR A 637 69.51 52.50 -10.12
C TYR A 637 70.00 52.11 -8.71
N LEU A 638 69.99 50.82 -8.37
CA LEU A 638 70.31 50.30 -7.04
C LEU A 638 71.78 49.85 -6.91
N ASP A 639 72.70 50.79 -6.63
CA ASP A 639 74.09 50.47 -6.32
C ASP A 639 74.25 49.89 -4.90
N LYS A 640 74.91 48.74 -4.80
CA LYS A 640 75.08 47.96 -3.55
C LYS A 640 76.01 48.61 -2.50
N LYS A 641 76.56 49.79 -2.76
CA LYS A 641 77.47 50.54 -1.86
C LYS A 641 77.05 52.00 -1.64
N GLN A 642 76.33 52.62 -2.57
CA GLN A 642 75.97 54.04 -2.55
C GLN A 642 74.47 54.29 -2.34
N GLY A 643 73.64 53.24 -2.37
CA GLY A 643 72.18 53.36 -2.31
C GLY A 643 71.58 53.68 -3.69
N PRO A 644 70.26 53.97 -3.75
CA PRO A 644 69.61 54.30 -5.01
C PRO A 644 70.03 55.70 -5.49
N PHE A 645 70.28 55.83 -6.80
CA PHE A 645 70.70 57.08 -7.43
C PHE A 645 70.03 57.24 -8.80
N LEU A 646 69.76 58.47 -9.24
CA LEU A 646 69.26 58.75 -10.59
C LEU A 646 70.26 59.62 -11.35
N ASP A 647 70.66 59.19 -12.54
CA ASP A 647 71.39 60.03 -13.48
C ASP A 647 70.40 60.87 -14.31
N PHE A 648 70.76 62.13 -14.57
CA PHE A 648 69.89 63.09 -15.25
C PHE A 648 70.66 63.98 -16.22
N GLN A 649 69.93 64.58 -17.17
CA GLN A 649 70.35 65.69 -18.01
C GLN A 649 69.30 66.81 -17.90
N MET A 650 69.73 68.05 -17.69
CA MET A 650 68.81 69.21 -17.61
C MET A 650 69.03 70.19 -18.75
N GLN A 651 67.98 70.95 -19.08
CA GLN A 651 68.07 72.13 -19.94
C GLN A 651 67.26 73.26 -19.30
N PHE A 652 67.93 74.36 -18.95
CA PHE A 652 67.26 75.55 -18.45
C PHE A 652 66.52 76.29 -19.57
N ARG A 653 65.39 76.91 -19.24
CA ARG A 653 64.67 77.85 -20.09
C ARG A 653 64.23 77.27 -21.46
N VAL A 654 63.53 76.13 -21.39
CA VAL A 654 62.88 75.48 -22.55
C VAL A 654 61.48 76.06 -22.81
N ASN A 655 60.73 75.49 -23.76
CA ASN A 655 59.31 75.83 -24.06
C ASN A 655 59.04 77.34 -24.19
N ARG A 656 59.98 78.09 -24.79
CA ARG A 656 60.03 79.55 -24.72
C ARG A 656 58.87 80.29 -25.42
N ASP A 657 58.17 79.63 -26.33
CA ASP A 657 56.93 80.12 -26.94
C ASP A 657 55.78 80.27 -25.93
N MET A 658 55.86 79.58 -24.78
CA MET A 658 54.84 79.52 -23.73
C MET A 658 55.27 80.24 -22.43
N GLU A 659 56.48 80.81 -22.38
CA GLU A 659 56.96 81.55 -21.20
C GLU A 659 56.17 82.84 -20.96
N GLN A 660 55.74 83.06 -19.71
CA GLN A 660 55.23 84.35 -19.24
C GLN A 660 56.19 84.93 -18.20
N GLY A 661 56.52 86.22 -18.28
CA GLY A 661 57.46 86.88 -17.37
C GLY A 661 58.93 86.42 -17.44
N GLY A 662 59.24 85.22 -17.96
CA GLY A 662 60.58 84.60 -17.91
C GLY A 662 61.72 85.39 -18.54
N ALA A 663 61.44 86.34 -19.44
CA ALA A 663 62.41 87.30 -19.94
C ALA A 663 62.96 88.27 -18.87
N GLN A 664 62.30 88.39 -17.72
CA GLN A 664 62.70 89.22 -16.57
C GLN A 664 63.67 88.49 -15.62
N ILE A 665 63.84 87.17 -15.78
CA ILE A 665 64.77 86.35 -14.99
C ILE A 665 66.13 86.31 -15.70
N ILE A 666 67.17 86.84 -15.03
CA ILE A 666 68.51 87.03 -15.63
C ILE A 666 69.54 86.00 -15.17
N ASP A 667 69.18 85.12 -14.23
CA ASP A 667 70.08 84.16 -13.61
C ASP A 667 69.25 82.98 -13.05
N TRP A 668 69.62 81.79 -13.50
CA TRP A 668 69.00 80.51 -13.14
C TRP A 668 70.09 79.60 -12.61
N SER A 669 69.82 78.90 -11.50
CA SER A 669 70.68 77.81 -11.04
C SER A 669 69.91 76.71 -10.34
N PHE A 670 70.36 75.48 -10.51
CA PHE A 670 69.79 74.29 -9.91
C PHE A 670 70.85 73.62 -9.02
N ASP A 671 70.56 73.48 -7.73
CA ASP A 671 71.41 72.78 -6.77
C ASP A 671 70.89 71.35 -6.57
N VAL A 672 71.78 70.36 -6.63
CA VAL A 672 71.50 68.94 -6.37
C VAL A 672 72.50 68.47 -5.31
N GLY A 673 72.01 68.22 -4.09
CA GLY A 673 72.84 67.85 -2.95
C GLY A 673 73.87 68.92 -2.61
N ARG A 674 75.11 68.73 -3.10
CA ARG A 674 76.22 69.69 -2.99
C ARG A 674 76.70 70.25 -4.33
N LYS A 675 76.21 69.75 -5.47
CA LYS A 675 76.53 70.27 -6.80
C LYS A 675 75.59 71.41 -7.16
N LYS A 676 76.08 72.40 -7.92
CA LYS A 676 75.30 73.53 -8.41
C LYS A 676 75.56 73.73 -9.90
N TYR A 677 74.49 73.75 -10.68
CA TYR A 677 74.45 73.97 -12.12
C TYR A 677 73.85 75.35 -12.39
N ARG A 678 74.38 76.09 -13.37
CA ARG A 678 73.92 77.43 -13.77
C ARG A 678 73.51 77.48 -15.23
N TYR A 679 72.74 78.50 -15.59
CA TYR A 679 72.25 78.75 -16.96
C TYR A 679 73.30 78.67 -18.09
N LEU A 680 74.56 78.99 -17.80
CA LEU A 680 75.65 79.11 -18.78
C LEU A 680 76.73 78.02 -18.64
N ASP A 681 76.52 77.02 -17.78
CA ASP A 681 77.49 75.92 -17.60
C ASP A 681 77.41 74.95 -18.79
N GLN A 682 78.56 74.44 -19.25
CA GLN A 682 78.64 73.53 -20.41
C GLN A 682 78.25 72.07 -20.08
N GLU A 683 78.33 71.69 -18.80
CA GLU A 683 77.95 70.36 -18.31
C GLU A 683 76.67 70.46 -17.48
N LEU A 684 75.54 70.09 -18.09
CA LEU A 684 74.21 70.08 -17.47
C LEU A 684 73.71 68.66 -17.16
N SER A 685 74.63 67.69 -17.10
CA SER A 685 74.41 66.31 -16.67
C SER A 685 74.81 66.09 -15.23
N GLY A 686 74.17 65.14 -14.54
CA GLY A 686 74.48 64.88 -13.15
C GLY A 686 73.91 63.58 -12.61
N ARG A 687 74.19 63.36 -11.33
CA ARG A 687 73.68 62.27 -10.50
C ARG A 687 73.05 62.86 -9.26
N TRP A 688 71.88 62.38 -8.91
CA TRP A 688 71.20 62.59 -7.63
C TRP A 688 71.23 61.30 -6.84
N ILE A 689 71.54 61.35 -5.55
CA ILE A 689 71.46 60.20 -4.64
C ILE A 689 70.22 60.37 -3.75
N VAL A 690 69.51 59.28 -3.46
CA VAL A 690 68.33 59.29 -2.58
C VAL A 690 68.67 59.94 -1.22
N GLY A 691 67.86 60.91 -0.81
CA GLY A 691 68.09 61.75 0.36
C GLY A 691 68.81 63.08 0.09
N GLU A 692 69.43 63.29 -1.08
CA GLU A 692 69.95 64.62 -1.44
C GLU A 692 68.78 65.59 -1.75
N PRO A 693 68.80 66.84 -1.24
CA PRO A 693 67.80 67.83 -1.62
C PRO A 693 68.04 68.36 -3.04
N VAL A 694 66.98 68.84 -3.70
CA VAL A 694 67.08 69.58 -4.97
C VAL A 694 66.45 70.97 -4.83
N ARG A 695 67.06 71.98 -5.47
CA ARG A 695 66.63 73.38 -5.37
C ARG A 695 66.80 74.12 -6.70
N LEU A 696 65.73 74.71 -7.23
CA LEU A 696 65.81 75.69 -8.32
C LEU A 696 65.84 77.10 -7.72
N THR A 697 66.75 77.94 -8.19
CA THR A 697 66.92 79.35 -7.79
C THR A 697 66.83 80.23 -9.03
N LEU A 698 65.89 81.18 -9.02
CA LEU A 698 65.56 82.07 -10.14
C LEU A 698 65.69 83.52 -9.67
N ARG A 699 66.45 84.36 -10.36
CA ARG A 699 66.70 85.76 -9.94
C ARG A 699 66.28 86.77 -11.01
N TRP A 700 65.40 87.68 -10.62
CA TRP A 700 64.87 88.76 -11.46
C TRP A 700 65.89 89.88 -11.66
N ALA A 701 65.75 90.61 -12.77
CA ALA A 701 66.58 91.77 -13.08
C ALA A 701 66.37 92.93 -12.08
N ASN A 702 67.41 93.73 -11.86
CA ASN A 702 67.33 94.90 -10.97
C ASN A 702 66.39 96.00 -11.50
N ASN A 703 66.17 96.03 -12.81
CA ASN A 703 65.27 96.92 -13.55
C ASN A 703 63.98 96.22 -14.01
N SER A 704 63.66 95.07 -13.41
CA SER A 704 62.49 94.25 -13.77
C SER A 704 61.17 94.95 -13.37
N PRO A 705 60.20 95.13 -14.29
CA PRO A 705 58.88 95.72 -13.98
C PRO A 705 58.12 94.99 -12.86
N SER A 706 58.31 93.68 -12.76
CA SER A 706 57.76 92.85 -11.68
C SER A 706 58.84 92.30 -10.76
N VAL A 707 58.46 91.96 -9.54
CA VAL A 707 59.27 91.17 -8.59
C VAL A 707 58.46 89.97 -8.11
N PRO A 708 59.11 88.82 -7.85
CA PRO A 708 58.44 87.67 -7.27
C PRO A 708 57.90 88.02 -5.87
N PHE A 709 56.84 87.33 -5.43
CA PHE A 709 56.37 87.38 -4.05
C PHE A 709 55.94 86.00 -3.54
N ALA A 710 55.95 85.83 -2.22
CA ALA A 710 55.49 84.59 -1.59
C ALA A 710 53.98 84.67 -1.30
N THR A 711 53.23 83.68 -1.79
CA THR A 711 51.88 83.37 -1.34
C THR A 711 51.93 82.61 0.01
N ALA A 712 50.82 82.58 0.75
CA ALA A 712 50.83 82.18 2.16
C ALA A 712 51.15 80.69 2.42
N ASP A 713 50.78 79.79 1.51
CA ASP A 713 50.74 78.33 1.73
C ASP A 713 51.62 77.52 0.76
N ALA A 714 52.83 78.01 0.47
CA ALA A 714 53.76 77.36 -0.46
C ALA A 714 54.92 76.63 0.27
N PRO A 715 54.80 75.33 0.64
CA PRO A 715 55.82 74.66 1.47
C PRO A 715 57.17 74.47 0.75
N THR A 716 57.14 74.27 -0.56
CA THR A 716 58.31 74.00 -1.43
C THR A 716 58.72 75.22 -2.27
N PHE A 717 58.12 76.39 -2.09
CA PHE A 717 58.45 77.62 -2.82
C PHE A 717 58.58 78.80 -1.86
N ARG A 718 59.64 79.60 -2.03
CA ARG A 718 59.96 80.74 -1.15
C ARG A 718 60.53 81.88 -1.98
N VAL A 719 60.23 83.11 -1.58
CA VAL A 719 60.84 84.31 -2.18
C VAL A 719 61.71 85.03 -1.15
N ARG A 720 62.88 85.48 -1.61
CA ARG A 720 63.78 86.37 -0.87
C ARG A 720 64.23 87.48 -1.81
N ASP A 721 63.89 88.72 -1.49
CA ASP A 721 64.24 89.89 -2.29
C ASP A 721 63.77 89.72 -3.76
N ARG A 722 64.66 89.80 -4.76
CA ARG A 722 64.35 89.49 -6.18
C ARG A 722 64.58 88.01 -6.58
N VAL A 723 64.66 87.10 -5.62
CA VAL A 723 65.00 85.68 -5.85
C VAL A 723 63.85 84.77 -5.45
N ALA A 724 63.32 84.01 -6.42
CA ALA A 724 62.42 82.90 -6.17
C ALA A 724 63.22 81.59 -6.01
N ILE A 725 62.80 80.75 -5.07
CA ILE A 725 63.48 79.50 -4.70
C ILE A 725 62.44 78.39 -4.58
N PHE A 726 62.53 77.38 -5.45
CA PHE A 726 61.82 76.11 -5.28
C PHE A 726 62.76 75.13 -4.60
N GLU A 727 62.33 74.44 -3.54
CA GLU A 727 63.20 73.59 -2.73
C GLU A 727 62.49 72.32 -2.24
N PHE A 728 63.08 71.16 -2.52
CA PHE A 728 62.54 69.84 -2.22
C PHE A 728 63.55 69.07 -1.33
N LYS A 729 63.09 68.64 -0.15
CA LYS A 729 63.93 68.09 0.93
C LYS A 729 63.52 66.71 1.43
N ASN A 730 62.46 66.13 0.87
CA ASN A 730 62.07 64.75 1.16
C ASN A 730 63.08 63.75 0.57
N ARG A 731 63.07 62.50 1.05
CA ARG A 731 64.00 61.46 0.60
C ARG A 731 63.98 61.19 -0.91
N TRP A 732 62.87 61.46 -1.58
CA TRP A 732 62.66 61.28 -3.01
C TRP A 732 62.57 62.62 -3.77
N SER A 733 63.41 63.59 -3.39
CA SER A 733 63.29 65.00 -3.80
C SER A 733 63.26 65.22 -5.32
N LEU A 734 64.09 64.49 -6.09
CA LEU A 734 64.13 64.61 -7.56
C LEU A 734 62.81 64.13 -8.19
N LEU A 735 62.30 62.98 -7.76
CA LEU A 735 61.00 62.47 -8.21
C LEU A 735 59.85 63.38 -7.75
N SER A 736 59.94 63.97 -6.56
CA SER A 736 58.95 64.95 -6.07
C SER A 736 58.97 66.25 -6.88
N LEU A 737 60.14 66.73 -7.29
CA LEU A 737 60.28 67.88 -8.19
C LEU A 737 59.64 67.57 -9.54
N MET A 738 60.01 66.45 -10.16
CA MET A 738 59.48 66.02 -11.44
C MET A 738 57.96 65.82 -11.40
N SER A 739 57.44 65.15 -10.36
CA SER A 739 56.01 64.89 -10.19
C SER A 739 55.21 66.16 -9.92
N ARG A 740 55.66 67.05 -9.03
CA ARG A 740 54.91 68.27 -8.68
C ARG A 740 55.08 69.42 -9.67
N GLN A 741 56.06 69.38 -10.55
CA GLN A 741 56.33 70.43 -11.55
C GLN A 741 56.24 69.91 -12.99
N ALA A 742 55.67 68.71 -13.21
CA ALA A 742 55.41 68.20 -14.55
C ALA A 742 54.52 69.18 -15.33
N ALA A 743 54.93 69.56 -16.55
CA ALA A 743 54.08 70.34 -17.43
C ALA A 743 52.88 69.51 -17.89
N THR A 744 51.71 70.15 -17.97
CA THR A 744 50.46 69.56 -18.45
C THR A 744 50.34 69.70 -19.97
N ALA A 745 49.44 68.95 -20.61
CA ALA A 745 49.20 69.11 -22.06
C ALA A 745 48.88 70.57 -22.45
N SER A 746 48.11 71.29 -21.62
CA SER A 746 47.78 72.72 -21.81
C SER A 746 48.98 73.66 -21.80
N ASP A 747 50.14 73.26 -21.27
CA ASP A 747 51.35 74.07 -21.23
C ASP A 747 52.17 74.02 -22.54
N PHE A 748 51.69 73.30 -23.56
CA PHE A 748 52.34 73.18 -24.87
C PHE A 748 51.45 73.67 -26.00
N LYS A 749 52.04 74.46 -26.91
CA LYS A 749 51.41 75.02 -28.13
C LYS A 749 50.65 74.01 -29.00
N TYR A 750 51.08 72.75 -29.00
CA TYR A 750 50.47 71.64 -29.74
C TYR A 750 49.89 70.53 -28.84
N HIS A 751 49.71 70.80 -27.55
CA HIS A 751 49.18 69.89 -26.53
C HIS A 751 49.99 68.60 -26.30
N VAL A 752 51.29 68.59 -26.66
CA VAL A 752 52.20 67.45 -26.56
C VAL A 752 53.60 67.93 -26.14
N ASP A 753 54.20 67.29 -25.13
CA ASP A 753 55.65 67.38 -24.84
C ASP A 753 56.39 66.42 -25.77
N THR A 754 57.05 66.93 -26.82
CA THR A 754 57.83 66.08 -27.74
C THR A 754 59.15 65.60 -27.13
N ASP A 755 59.60 66.28 -26.07
CA ASP A 755 60.90 66.11 -25.44
C ASP A 755 60.71 65.88 -23.93
N VAL A 756 60.18 64.70 -23.60
CA VAL A 756 59.60 64.35 -22.28
C VAL A 756 60.41 64.87 -21.07
N TYR A 757 59.65 65.29 -20.05
CA TYR A 757 60.09 65.92 -18.80
C TYR A 757 60.42 67.41 -18.91
N THR A 758 59.70 68.13 -19.75
CA THR A 758 59.56 69.57 -19.58
C THR A 758 58.82 69.85 -18.26
N LEU A 759 59.45 70.57 -17.33
CA LEU A 759 58.88 70.99 -16.05
C LEU A 759 58.47 72.46 -16.09
N LYS A 760 57.33 72.79 -15.47
CA LYS A 760 56.76 74.14 -15.33
C LYS A 760 56.94 74.67 -13.91
N PHE A 761 57.40 75.92 -13.81
CA PHE A 761 57.56 76.66 -12.57
C PHE A 761 56.77 77.97 -12.67
N THR A 762 55.63 78.03 -11.99
CA THR A 762 54.81 79.24 -11.87
C THR A 762 55.25 80.04 -10.65
N VAL A 763 55.63 81.30 -10.85
CA VAL A 763 56.11 82.20 -9.79
C VAL A 763 55.20 83.41 -9.68
N PRO A 764 54.43 83.57 -8.59
CA PRO A 764 53.62 84.76 -8.36
C PRO A 764 54.46 86.04 -8.38
N THR A 765 54.04 87.01 -9.19
CA THR A 765 54.75 88.27 -9.44
C THR A 765 53.86 89.48 -9.17
N ARG A 766 54.46 90.54 -8.64
CA ARG A 766 53.78 91.82 -8.37
C ARG A 766 54.59 92.99 -8.94
N PRO A 767 53.98 94.15 -9.23
CA PRO A 767 54.71 95.33 -9.66
C PRO A 767 55.83 95.71 -8.69
N ASP A 768 56.99 96.11 -9.21
CA ASP A 768 58.08 96.64 -8.41
C ASP A 768 57.78 98.09 -7.99
N GLY A 769 57.45 98.30 -6.72
CA GLY A 769 57.14 99.63 -6.16
C GLY A 769 58.30 100.64 -6.21
N ASN A 770 59.50 100.24 -6.63
CA ASN A 770 60.63 101.15 -6.89
C ASN A 770 60.67 101.67 -8.34
N LEU A 771 59.79 101.21 -9.23
CA LEU A 771 59.73 101.60 -10.64
C LEU A 771 58.40 102.30 -10.95
N SER A 772 58.46 103.40 -11.71
CA SER A 772 57.28 104.22 -12.02
C SER A 772 56.28 103.48 -12.91
N GLU A 773 54.98 103.64 -12.60
CA GLU A 773 53.82 102.91 -13.16
C GLU A 773 53.61 102.98 -14.69
N ARG A 774 54.46 103.69 -15.43
CA ARG A 774 54.32 103.96 -16.88
C ARG A 774 54.73 102.81 -17.80
N GLN A 775 54.96 101.60 -17.28
CA GLN A 775 55.34 100.44 -18.10
C GLN A 775 54.08 99.65 -18.54
N PRO A 776 54.06 99.07 -19.75
CA PRO A 776 52.95 98.23 -20.22
C PRO A 776 52.54 97.16 -19.20
N GLU A 777 51.24 96.86 -19.18
CA GLU A 777 50.64 95.82 -18.34
C GLU A 777 51.11 94.42 -18.76
N GLU A 778 51.34 94.23 -20.06
CA GLU A 778 51.97 93.07 -20.70
C GLU A 778 53.35 92.71 -20.12
N LEU A 779 54.06 93.68 -19.53
CA LEU A 779 55.36 93.48 -18.88
C LEU A 779 55.22 93.25 -17.36
N ARG A 780 54.01 93.26 -16.81
CA ARG A 780 53.70 93.10 -15.38
C ARG A 780 52.69 91.97 -15.16
N PRO A 781 52.95 90.73 -15.62
CA PRO A 781 52.03 89.62 -15.42
C PRO A 781 51.89 89.29 -13.92
N GLU A 782 50.72 88.79 -13.53
CA GLU A 782 50.42 88.39 -12.14
C GLU A 782 51.21 87.15 -11.71
N GLU A 783 51.60 86.30 -12.66
CA GLU A 783 52.51 85.17 -12.45
C GLU A 783 53.51 85.06 -13.61
N ALA A 784 54.72 84.58 -13.31
CA ALA A 784 55.73 84.23 -14.30
C ALA A 784 55.81 82.71 -14.47
N ASP A 785 55.29 82.20 -15.58
CA ASP A 785 55.40 80.81 -16.02
C ASP A 785 56.72 80.59 -16.77
N VAL A 786 57.60 79.75 -16.23
CA VAL A 786 58.90 79.44 -16.84
C VAL A 786 59.22 77.94 -16.80
N PHE A 787 60.00 77.47 -17.77
CA PHE A 787 60.18 76.02 -18.00
C PHE A 787 61.64 75.55 -17.95
N MET A 788 61.86 74.36 -17.40
CA MET A 788 63.15 73.67 -17.37
C MET A 788 62.94 72.19 -17.71
N ARG A 789 63.73 71.61 -18.60
CA ARG A 789 63.71 70.17 -18.86
C ARG A 789 64.61 69.43 -17.89
N LEU A 790 64.17 68.27 -17.39
CA LEU A 790 64.94 67.42 -16.49
C LEU A 790 64.69 65.95 -16.81
N SER A 791 65.42 65.44 -17.80
CA SER A 791 65.25 64.06 -18.29
C SER A 791 66.16 63.09 -17.51
N LEU A 792 65.57 62.02 -17.00
CA LEU A 792 66.32 60.91 -16.37
C LEU A 792 66.97 60.05 -17.46
N VAL A 793 68.15 59.50 -17.20
CA VAL A 793 68.88 58.64 -18.14
C VAL A 793 69.43 57.39 -17.46
N ALA A 794 69.62 56.32 -18.24
CA ALA A 794 70.27 55.11 -17.74
C ALA A 794 71.72 55.41 -17.28
N PRO A 795 72.28 54.67 -16.30
CA PRO A 795 73.65 54.91 -15.84
C PRO A 795 74.68 54.80 -16.98
N GLY A 796 75.30 55.92 -17.34
CA GLY A 796 76.23 56.03 -18.48
C GLY A 796 75.56 56.06 -19.88
N GLY A 797 74.24 56.03 -19.95
CA GLY A 797 73.45 56.19 -21.18
C GLY A 797 73.23 57.66 -21.56
N LYS A 798 72.59 57.89 -22.70
CA LYS A 798 72.19 59.23 -23.17
C LYS A 798 70.69 59.38 -23.44
N ASP A 799 70.01 58.27 -23.69
CA ASP A 799 68.59 58.26 -24.03
C ASP A 799 67.72 58.47 -22.77
N PRO A 800 66.61 59.24 -22.88
CA PRO A 800 65.73 59.52 -21.76
C PRO A 800 64.94 58.27 -21.36
N LEU A 801 65.02 57.87 -20.09
CA LEU A 801 64.19 56.81 -19.52
C LEU A 801 62.86 57.38 -19.03
N LEU A 802 61.74 56.78 -19.44
CA LEU A 802 60.40 57.14 -18.98
C LEU A 802 60.15 56.66 -17.53
N LEU A 803 59.35 57.43 -16.80
CA LEU A 803 59.03 57.19 -15.39
C LEU A 803 57.77 56.30 -15.34
N PRO A 804 57.83 55.11 -14.72
CA PRO A 804 56.67 54.21 -14.66
C PRO A 804 55.58 54.78 -13.75
N ALA A 805 54.35 54.35 -14.00
CA ALA A 805 53.20 54.72 -13.16
C ALA A 805 53.21 53.90 -11.86
N PHE A 806 53.97 54.38 -10.86
CA PHE A 806 54.09 53.77 -9.53
C PHE A 806 52.71 53.35 -8.97
N PRO A 807 52.50 52.06 -8.67
CA PRO A 807 51.24 51.61 -8.08
C PRO A 807 50.94 52.28 -6.73
N LEU A 808 49.70 52.73 -6.55
CA LEU A 808 49.27 53.42 -5.32
C LEU A 808 48.79 52.44 -4.23
N ARG A 809 48.36 51.23 -4.64
CA ARG A 809 47.89 50.13 -3.78
C ARG A 809 47.96 48.81 -4.56
N ALA A 810 48.05 47.69 -3.85
CA ALA A 810 47.70 46.38 -4.36
C ALA A 810 46.19 46.13 -4.16
N PRO A 811 45.44 45.66 -5.18
CA PRO A 811 44.02 45.30 -5.04
C PRO A 811 43.84 43.98 -4.28
N LYS A 812 42.70 43.81 -3.61
CA LYS A 812 42.37 42.58 -2.87
C LYS A 812 41.62 41.58 -3.76
N LEU A 813 41.78 40.29 -3.47
CA LEU A 813 41.07 39.17 -4.11
C LEU A 813 39.84 38.73 -3.30
#